data_AF-S4YDT9-F1
#
_entry.id   AF-S4YDT9-F1
#
_cell.length_a   1.000
_cell.length_b   1.000
_cell.length_c   1.000
_cell.angle_alpha   90.00
_cell.angle_beta   90.00
_cell.angle_gamma   90.00
#
_symmetry.space_group_name_H-M   'P 1'
#
loop_
_entity.id
_entity.type
_entity.pdbx_description
1 polymer ?
#
loop_
_entity_poly.entity_id
_entity_poly.type
_entity_poly.pdbx_seq_one_letter_code
_entity_poly.pdbx_strand_id
1 'polypeptide(L)'
;MRNFKINWLGLVPLSLAMLPQAQGAEAVAPEQWLLEQVRVGEASNKDELVRQSLYRLELMDPNNPDVISARMRLALRQGNQALAQQQLDKLKQIAPQSSAYRQAEMNMLLTQPETRQKLQQARLMATAGRLPEAKAQYDDLFHGDPPTLELAVEYWRLVARLPGQQAAALKQLQSLDQRYSGNVPLRMSLARMLFSQDRDAQAYDLLQKVAADPAGRGDAADLWLEKVKAMPVSPQSVAALNRFLGVFETGDQAVSARQELARQQALLSDPTYLARVRGLAQVDKGGSRAAIPELKKALAASPNDAEVLGALGQAYSRAGNRPQALSLFRQALQADKGGNNSSKWQSLIKSNAYWLAIDEGDKALKAGNLALAQQKYQQAGQIDGRDSSAALGLGDVAVARKDDAAAERYYQQALRLEPGNGSAVRGLVNIYQRQSPEKALAYLNSLPRSQQNKLRSTLDGLQLDMLKQQADDLAGQQQWHQAAEKYRRAQLMDPDDVWLTYHYAQTLRQAGQPQQADALFSRLAQKQRDNPQQAYAYALYLSGSDRDRQALAQLNTLPAAQWNDNMRELAQRLKMQATLEQAERLRAAGDEPGAVAYLRRQPADTRIDLQLADWALARGEYDAALADYQRVRTREPNNPDARLGEIEAYVAQGKLSEARQRLQTEPQEPEPSGNSGRRVANAWYAVGEPQKASDIFTRLKTAAQQEPAGQAKALIYRDAARIEREQRQPALAQQDYKQAMVAGGITPTVPQDNDSYTYLTRNNPSDDWLKRGIRADAADLYRQQDVNVTLDHDYWRSSGTGGISDYKAHDTMLQVDMPLYDGRAFLRTDTVQLDAGSFSSDSSGKYYETFGTCNTQGCSGDEHQKTTGTSVAAGWKNDRWAGDIGTTPMGFEVVDWVGGLAYSNDWNHIGWTLAASRRPISSSLLAFGGTKDPNTGTTWGGVRATGVSLSASYDRGEAHGVWADLSAHQLTGKNVEDNQRERFMAGYYYKLINEDNRRVTVGLNTMLWHYQKDLSGYSLGQGGYYSPQQYMSLAVPVNYRQRTENWSWELGGSVSLSHSKTNSQRRYPLQGLIPDSLPDKFAVEDGSSSSGVGYTLRAIVERRLSSHWTLGAGIDIQQAKDYTPSHALIYLRYSLAGWQGDLDLPPQPLTPYADFK
;
A
#
# COMPACT_ATOMS: atom_id res chain seq x y z
N MET A 1 -28.49 47.50 12.68
CA MET A 1 -28.75 47.57 11.22
C MET A 1 -29.37 46.21 10.86
N ARG A 2 -30.70 46.13 10.69
CA ARG A 2 -31.43 46.06 9.39
C ARG A 2 -30.81 45.04 8.41
N ASN A 3 -31.51 44.08 7.79
CA ASN A 3 -32.86 43.47 7.87
C ASN A 3 -32.86 42.22 6.91
N PHE A 4 -33.73 41.19 6.88
CA PHE A 4 -34.97 40.74 7.57
C PHE A 4 -34.80 39.22 7.88
N LYS A 5 -35.17 38.68 9.06
CA LYS A 5 -36.44 38.03 9.48
C LYS A 5 -36.80 36.68 8.79
N ILE A 6 -36.90 35.51 9.47
CA ILE A 6 -37.79 35.07 10.60
C ILE A 6 -39.21 34.74 10.05
N ASN A 7 -39.86 33.58 10.25
CA ASN A 7 -39.95 32.61 11.38
C ASN A 7 -40.19 31.14 10.83
N TRP A 8 -40.53 30.04 11.54
CA TRP A 8 -40.91 29.77 12.95
C TRP A 8 -40.66 28.28 13.41
N LEU A 9 -41.04 28.04 14.67
CA LEU A 9 -41.33 26.84 15.50
C LEU A 9 -42.10 25.66 14.83
N GLY A 10 -42.18 24.43 15.40
CA GLY A 10 -41.59 23.85 16.62
C GLY A 10 -42.42 22.68 17.23
N LEU A 11 -41.77 21.85 18.05
CA LEU A 11 -42.34 20.91 19.06
C LEU A 11 -43.07 19.59 18.66
N VAL A 12 -42.98 18.66 19.62
CA VAL A 12 -43.30 17.23 19.75
C VAL A 12 -44.46 17.12 20.81
N PRO A 13 -45.14 16.00 21.18
CA PRO A 13 -45.66 14.75 20.54
C PRO A 13 -47.19 14.47 20.84
N LEU A 14 -47.62 13.22 20.59
CA LEU A 14 -48.55 12.37 21.40
C LEU A 14 -50.11 12.42 21.25
N SER A 15 -50.63 11.32 20.70
CA SER A 15 -51.78 10.50 21.18
C SER A 15 -53.26 10.91 21.03
N LEU A 16 -54.10 9.84 21.02
CA LEU A 16 -55.58 9.76 21.03
C LEU A 16 -56.30 10.12 19.71
N ALA A 17 -57.45 9.53 19.36
CA ALA A 17 -58.35 8.66 20.14
C ALA A 17 -58.94 7.48 19.33
N MET A 18 -59.34 6.42 20.03
CA MET A 18 -60.44 5.55 19.58
C MET A 18 -61.77 6.28 19.71
N LEU A 19 -62.72 6.05 18.79
CA LEU A 19 -64.15 6.04 19.07
C LEU A 19 -64.89 5.29 17.94
N PRO A 20 -65.78 4.32 18.23
CA PRO A 20 -66.64 3.72 17.22
C PRO A 20 -67.87 4.61 17.00
N GLN A 21 -68.13 5.04 15.76
CA GLN A 21 -69.42 5.62 15.41
C GLN A 21 -70.39 4.55 14.91
N ALA A 22 -71.65 4.71 15.31
CA ALA A 22 -72.72 3.77 15.04
C ALA A 22 -73.05 3.68 13.54
N GLN A 23 -73.63 2.56 13.15
CA GLN A 23 -74.23 2.36 11.83
C GLN A 23 -75.34 3.40 11.62
N GLY A 24 -75.07 4.41 10.81
CA GLY A 24 -76.12 5.05 10.03
C GLY A 24 -76.65 4.01 9.06
N ALA A 25 -77.96 3.80 9.04
CA ALA A 25 -78.58 3.03 7.98
C ALA A 25 -78.32 3.78 6.66
N GLU A 26 -77.49 3.21 5.78
CA GLU A 26 -77.34 3.71 4.42
C GLU A 26 -78.74 3.71 3.79
N ALA A 27 -79.19 4.90 3.36
CA ALA A 27 -80.42 5.03 2.60
C ALA A 27 -80.20 4.29 1.28
N VAL A 28 -80.67 3.04 1.20
CA VAL A 28 -80.48 2.19 0.03
C VAL A 28 -81.05 2.93 -1.18
N ALA A 29 -80.17 3.30 -2.11
CA ALA A 29 -80.56 4.00 -3.32
C ALA A 29 -81.65 3.16 -4.03
N PRO A 30 -82.87 3.69 -4.29
CA PRO A 30 -83.97 2.87 -4.77
C PRO A 30 -83.65 2.13 -6.08
N GLU A 31 -82.79 2.71 -6.91
CA GLU A 31 -82.22 2.10 -8.13
C GLU A 31 -81.39 0.85 -7.83
N GLN A 32 -80.49 0.90 -6.83
CA GLN A 32 -79.66 -0.24 -6.45
C GLN A 32 -80.52 -1.38 -5.89
N TRP A 33 -81.53 -1.06 -5.08
CA TRP A 33 -82.48 -2.04 -4.56
C TRP A 33 -83.31 -2.68 -5.69
N LEU A 34 -83.81 -1.89 -6.64
CA LEU A 34 -84.53 -2.43 -7.81
C LEU A 34 -83.62 -3.29 -8.71
N LEU A 35 -82.36 -2.91 -8.91
CA LEU A 35 -81.37 -3.73 -9.62
C LEU A 35 -81.06 -5.03 -8.86
N GLU A 36 -81.10 -5.03 -7.54
CA GLU A 36 -81.03 -6.25 -6.73
C GLU A 36 -82.30 -7.11 -6.90
N GLN A 37 -83.51 -6.53 -6.90
CA GLN A 37 -84.74 -7.27 -7.19
C GLN A 37 -84.74 -7.87 -8.60
N VAL A 38 -84.15 -7.19 -9.60
CA VAL A 38 -83.87 -7.77 -10.92
C VAL A 38 -82.97 -8.99 -10.79
N ARG A 39 -81.79 -8.89 -10.15
CA ARG A 39 -80.85 -10.02 -9.98
C ARG A 39 -81.47 -11.21 -9.23
N VAL A 40 -82.25 -10.95 -8.19
CA VAL A 40 -82.99 -11.97 -7.43
C VAL A 40 -84.08 -12.62 -8.30
N GLY A 41 -84.79 -11.82 -9.10
CA GLY A 41 -85.76 -12.33 -10.07
C GLY A 41 -85.13 -13.21 -11.14
N GLU A 42 -84.00 -12.80 -11.71
CA GLU A 42 -83.23 -13.60 -12.67
C GLU A 42 -82.74 -14.91 -12.04
N ALA A 43 -82.08 -14.84 -10.87
CA ALA A 43 -81.53 -15.99 -10.16
C ALA A 43 -82.58 -16.96 -9.57
N SER A 44 -83.87 -16.59 -9.58
CA SER A 44 -84.99 -17.43 -9.14
C SER A 44 -86.02 -17.73 -10.24
N ASN A 45 -85.71 -17.39 -11.51
CA ASN A 45 -86.61 -17.53 -12.66
C ASN A 45 -87.98 -16.83 -12.50
N LYS A 46 -88.06 -15.79 -11.67
CA LYS A 46 -89.27 -14.98 -11.45
C LYS A 46 -89.29 -13.79 -12.42
N ASP A 47 -89.47 -14.07 -13.71
CA ASP A 47 -89.46 -13.04 -14.76
C ASP A 47 -90.50 -11.92 -14.54
N GLU A 48 -91.57 -12.17 -13.78
CA GLU A 48 -92.54 -11.12 -13.39
C GLU A 48 -91.90 -10.10 -12.41
N LEU A 49 -91.13 -10.56 -11.43
CA LEU A 49 -90.37 -9.69 -10.52
C LEU A 49 -89.31 -8.90 -11.30
N VAL A 50 -88.65 -9.54 -12.27
CA VAL A 50 -87.71 -8.89 -13.18
C VAL A 50 -88.42 -7.79 -13.98
N ARG A 51 -89.57 -8.08 -14.59
CA ARG A 51 -90.33 -7.14 -15.41
C ARG A 51 -90.81 -5.93 -14.61
N GLN A 52 -91.39 -6.16 -13.42
CA GLN A 52 -91.88 -5.09 -12.55
C GLN A 52 -90.74 -4.20 -12.01
N SER A 53 -89.59 -4.79 -11.70
CA SER A 53 -88.42 -4.06 -11.23
C SER A 53 -87.76 -3.25 -12.36
N LEU A 54 -87.62 -3.85 -13.56
CA LEU A 54 -87.13 -3.15 -14.75
C LEU A 54 -88.04 -2.02 -15.19
N TYR A 55 -89.37 -2.20 -15.17
CA TYR A 55 -90.31 -1.13 -15.51
C TYR A 55 -90.13 0.11 -14.63
N ARG A 56 -89.88 -0.08 -13.32
CA ARG A 56 -89.59 1.02 -12.40
C ARG A 56 -88.22 1.65 -12.67
N LEU A 57 -87.19 0.83 -12.92
CA LEU A 57 -85.85 1.31 -13.26
C LEU A 57 -85.82 2.13 -14.56
N GLU A 58 -86.55 1.71 -15.59
CA GLU A 58 -86.66 2.41 -16.87
C GLU A 58 -87.36 3.77 -16.77
N LEU A 59 -88.24 3.94 -15.77
CA LEU A 59 -88.84 5.25 -15.45
C LEU A 59 -87.90 6.17 -14.65
N MET A 60 -86.89 5.61 -13.99
CA MET A 60 -85.93 6.36 -13.17
C MET A 60 -84.68 6.75 -13.96
N ASP A 61 -83.96 5.77 -14.51
CA ASP A 61 -82.80 5.97 -15.39
C ASP A 61 -82.88 5.00 -16.58
N PRO A 62 -83.56 5.39 -17.68
CA PRO A 62 -83.66 4.58 -18.90
C PRO A 62 -82.33 4.42 -19.65
N ASN A 63 -81.28 5.14 -19.24
CA ASN A 63 -79.96 5.11 -19.88
C ASN A 63 -78.90 4.37 -19.04
N ASN A 64 -79.26 3.92 -17.84
CA ASN A 64 -78.40 3.11 -16.98
C ASN A 64 -77.95 1.82 -17.72
N PRO A 65 -76.63 1.56 -17.83
CA PRO A 65 -76.16 0.38 -18.55
C PRO A 65 -76.62 -0.96 -17.96
N ASP A 66 -76.77 -1.07 -16.64
CA ASP A 66 -77.23 -2.31 -16.00
C ASP A 66 -78.73 -2.57 -16.29
N VAL A 67 -79.55 -1.51 -16.38
CA VAL A 67 -80.98 -1.59 -16.67
C VAL A 67 -81.21 -2.03 -18.12
N ILE A 68 -80.53 -1.42 -19.07
CA ILE A 68 -80.61 -1.80 -20.49
C ILE A 68 -80.08 -3.23 -20.70
N SER A 69 -78.96 -3.60 -20.06
CA SER A 69 -78.39 -4.96 -20.13
C SER A 69 -79.35 -6.01 -19.53
N ALA A 70 -80.03 -5.70 -18.42
CA ALA A 70 -81.04 -6.59 -17.85
C ALA A 70 -82.33 -6.67 -18.70
N ARG A 71 -82.79 -5.57 -19.32
CA ARG A 71 -83.88 -5.59 -20.32
C ARG A 71 -83.53 -6.47 -21.52
N MET A 72 -82.28 -6.40 -21.99
CA MET A 72 -81.76 -7.27 -23.04
C MET A 72 -81.80 -8.75 -22.64
N ARG A 73 -81.33 -9.11 -21.43
CA ARG A 73 -81.39 -10.48 -20.93
C ARG A 73 -82.83 -11.00 -20.82
N LEU A 74 -83.77 -10.17 -20.36
CA LEU A 74 -85.19 -10.50 -20.33
C LEU A 74 -85.76 -10.72 -21.75
N ALA A 75 -85.41 -9.85 -22.71
CA ALA A 75 -85.82 -10.01 -24.11
C ALA A 75 -85.27 -11.30 -24.74
N LEU A 76 -84.02 -11.66 -24.44
CA LEU A 76 -83.42 -12.94 -24.86
C LEU A 76 -84.14 -14.15 -24.26
N ARG A 77 -84.48 -14.13 -22.96
CA ARG A 77 -85.28 -15.20 -22.31
C ARG A 77 -86.68 -15.33 -22.93
N GLN A 78 -87.26 -14.22 -23.37
CA GLN A 78 -88.56 -14.18 -24.06
C GLN A 78 -88.46 -14.48 -25.57
N GLY A 79 -87.27 -14.80 -26.10
CA GLY A 79 -87.05 -15.09 -27.52
C GLY A 79 -87.08 -13.87 -28.46
N ASN A 80 -87.23 -12.65 -27.93
CA ASN A 80 -87.29 -11.42 -28.73
C ASN A 80 -85.89 -10.90 -29.07
N GLN A 81 -85.26 -11.55 -30.05
CA GLN A 81 -83.90 -11.20 -30.51
C GLN A 81 -83.81 -9.79 -31.11
N ALA A 82 -84.85 -9.29 -31.77
CA ALA A 82 -84.86 -7.95 -32.35
C ALA A 82 -84.78 -6.86 -31.26
N LEU A 83 -85.58 -6.99 -30.19
CA LEU A 83 -85.50 -6.10 -29.04
C LEU A 83 -84.15 -6.24 -28.31
N ALA A 84 -83.61 -7.45 -28.19
CA ALA A 84 -82.30 -7.67 -27.58
C ALA A 84 -81.17 -6.99 -28.36
N GLN A 85 -81.15 -7.09 -29.70
CA GLN A 85 -80.18 -6.39 -30.55
C GLN A 85 -80.33 -4.86 -30.41
N GLN A 86 -81.56 -4.34 -30.40
CA GLN A 86 -81.82 -2.91 -30.19
C GLN A 86 -81.27 -2.42 -28.84
N GLN A 87 -81.40 -3.20 -27.77
CA GLN A 87 -80.82 -2.85 -26.48
C GLN A 87 -79.29 -2.94 -26.49
N LEU A 88 -78.70 -3.91 -27.19
CA LEU A 88 -77.24 -4.01 -27.35
C LEU A 88 -76.68 -2.79 -28.10
N ASP A 89 -77.33 -2.38 -29.19
CA ASP A 89 -76.92 -1.20 -29.98
C ASP A 89 -77.06 0.09 -29.18
N LYS A 90 -78.15 0.24 -28.40
CA LYS A 90 -78.30 1.34 -27.43
C LYS A 90 -77.17 1.36 -26.42
N LEU A 91 -76.80 0.19 -25.88
CA LEU A 91 -75.74 0.07 -24.90
C LEU A 91 -74.35 0.37 -25.48
N LYS A 92 -74.12 0.00 -26.74
CA LYS A 92 -72.90 0.32 -27.51
C LYS A 92 -72.68 1.82 -27.67
N GLN A 93 -73.77 2.57 -27.86
CA GLN A 93 -73.71 4.02 -28.00
C GLN A 93 -73.48 4.72 -26.65
N ILE A 94 -74.15 4.26 -25.59
CA ILE A 94 -74.13 4.94 -24.28
C ILE A 94 -72.90 4.56 -23.44
N ALA A 95 -72.47 3.30 -23.45
CA ALA A 95 -71.43 2.80 -22.55
C ALA A 95 -70.57 1.66 -23.15
N PRO A 96 -69.86 1.89 -24.29
CA PRO A 96 -69.13 0.85 -25.04
C PRO A 96 -68.00 0.17 -24.26
N GLN A 97 -67.48 0.77 -23.19
CA GLN A 97 -66.42 0.19 -22.35
C GLN A 97 -66.94 -0.41 -21.03
N SER A 98 -68.25 -0.40 -20.78
CA SER A 98 -68.84 -0.98 -19.56
C SER A 98 -68.73 -2.51 -19.52
N SER A 99 -68.70 -3.07 -18.31
CA SER A 99 -68.89 -4.52 -18.11
C SER A 99 -70.26 -4.97 -18.62
N ALA A 100 -71.30 -4.16 -18.37
CA ALA A 100 -72.64 -4.38 -18.88
C ALA A 100 -72.67 -4.56 -20.41
N TYR A 101 -71.83 -3.84 -21.17
CA TYR A 101 -71.68 -4.01 -22.63
C TYR A 101 -70.98 -5.29 -23.02
N ARG A 102 -69.83 -5.63 -22.42
CA ARG A 102 -69.15 -6.90 -22.73
C ARG A 102 -70.04 -8.11 -22.40
N GLN A 103 -70.76 -8.07 -21.27
CA GLN A 103 -71.69 -9.12 -20.88
C GLN A 103 -72.93 -9.17 -21.79
N ALA A 104 -73.46 -8.03 -22.23
CA ALA A 104 -74.55 -7.95 -23.20
C ALA A 104 -74.14 -8.52 -24.57
N GLU A 105 -72.98 -8.10 -25.09
CA GLU A 105 -72.40 -8.56 -26.35
C GLU A 105 -72.17 -10.07 -26.34
N MET A 106 -71.58 -10.62 -25.26
CA MET A 106 -71.42 -12.07 -25.10
C MET A 106 -72.74 -12.83 -24.95
N ASN A 107 -73.73 -12.27 -24.25
CA ASN A 107 -75.08 -12.86 -24.19
C ASN A 107 -75.73 -12.92 -25.60
N MET A 108 -75.47 -11.95 -26.47
CA MET A 108 -75.92 -12.00 -27.87
C MET A 108 -75.14 -13.01 -28.70
N LEU A 109 -73.80 -13.03 -28.57
CA LEU A 109 -72.94 -13.98 -29.28
C LEU A 109 -73.25 -15.43 -28.90
N LEU A 110 -73.64 -15.71 -27.66
CA LEU A 110 -74.13 -17.03 -27.21
C LEU A 110 -75.48 -17.45 -27.84
N THR A 111 -76.19 -16.54 -28.53
CA THR A 111 -77.32 -16.94 -29.38
C THR A 111 -76.89 -17.51 -30.74
N GLN A 112 -75.66 -17.24 -31.18
CA GLN A 112 -75.15 -17.70 -32.48
C GLN A 112 -74.67 -19.16 -32.41
N PRO A 113 -74.85 -19.97 -33.47
CA PRO A 113 -74.46 -21.39 -33.47
C PRO A 113 -72.99 -21.66 -33.16
N GLU A 114 -72.08 -20.85 -33.70
CA GLU A 114 -70.62 -21.04 -33.55
C GLU A 114 -70.15 -20.89 -32.09
N THR A 115 -70.57 -19.80 -31.43
CA THR A 115 -70.22 -19.54 -30.02
C THR A 115 -70.81 -20.61 -29.09
N ARG A 116 -72.04 -21.10 -29.38
CA ARG A 116 -72.63 -22.23 -28.67
C ARG A 116 -71.78 -23.49 -28.83
N GLN A 117 -71.29 -23.77 -30.03
CA GLN A 117 -70.45 -24.94 -30.30
C GLN A 117 -69.13 -24.88 -29.50
N LYS A 118 -68.46 -23.71 -29.47
CA LYS A 118 -67.26 -23.50 -28.63
C LYS A 118 -67.55 -23.73 -27.14
N LEU A 119 -68.65 -23.19 -26.60
CA LEU A 119 -69.04 -23.40 -25.20
C LEU A 119 -69.32 -24.89 -24.90
N GLN A 120 -69.98 -25.61 -25.81
CA GLN A 120 -70.20 -27.06 -25.63
C GLN A 120 -68.89 -27.86 -25.72
N GLN A 121 -67.94 -27.44 -26.55
CA GLN A 121 -66.60 -28.04 -26.60
C GLN A 121 -65.83 -27.86 -25.27
N ALA A 122 -65.89 -26.67 -24.66
CA ALA A 122 -65.31 -26.42 -23.33
C ALA A 122 -65.94 -27.32 -22.25
N ARG A 123 -67.27 -27.50 -22.28
CA ARG A 123 -68.01 -28.42 -21.38
C ARG A 123 -67.57 -29.88 -21.56
N LEU A 124 -67.41 -30.35 -22.80
CA LEU A 124 -66.96 -31.71 -23.11
C LEU A 124 -65.51 -31.96 -22.63
N MET A 125 -64.62 -30.97 -22.71
CA MET A 125 -63.28 -31.08 -22.11
C MET A 125 -63.35 -31.17 -20.58
N ALA A 126 -64.25 -30.40 -19.93
CA ALA A 126 -64.41 -30.39 -18.48
C ALA A 126 -65.00 -31.70 -17.92
N THR A 127 -65.86 -32.40 -18.68
CA THR A 127 -66.38 -33.73 -18.32
C THR A 127 -65.35 -34.83 -18.58
N ALA A 128 -64.57 -34.73 -19.67
CA ALA A 128 -63.47 -35.64 -19.99
C ALA A 128 -62.22 -35.52 -19.07
N GLY A 129 -62.27 -34.68 -18.03
CA GLY A 129 -61.15 -34.48 -17.09
C GLY A 129 -60.03 -33.59 -17.60
N ARG A 130 -60.15 -33.02 -18.81
CA ARG A 130 -59.21 -32.10 -19.45
C ARG A 130 -59.36 -30.67 -18.92
N LEU A 131 -59.26 -30.53 -17.59
CA LEU A 131 -59.61 -29.32 -16.86
C LEU A 131 -58.79 -28.06 -17.24
N PRO A 132 -57.46 -28.12 -17.46
CA PRO A 132 -56.69 -26.93 -17.83
C PRO A 132 -57.10 -26.38 -19.21
N GLU A 133 -57.32 -27.29 -20.16
CA GLU A 133 -57.70 -26.96 -21.55
C GLU A 133 -59.14 -26.45 -21.61
N ALA A 134 -60.04 -27.05 -20.83
CA ALA A 134 -61.38 -26.55 -20.64
C ALA A 134 -61.37 -25.12 -20.07
N LYS A 135 -60.57 -24.86 -19.01
CA LYS A 135 -60.42 -23.50 -18.46
C LYS A 135 -59.93 -22.51 -19.53
N ALA A 136 -58.91 -22.88 -20.31
CA ALA A 136 -58.40 -22.02 -21.39
C ALA A 136 -59.48 -21.67 -22.43
N GLN A 137 -60.36 -22.62 -22.79
CA GLN A 137 -61.50 -22.35 -23.69
C GLN A 137 -62.55 -21.41 -23.05
N TYR A 138 -62.81 -21.52 -21.74
CA TYR A 138 -63.67 -20.57 -21.03
C TYR A 138 -63.03 -19.17 -20.89
N ASP A 139 -61.72 -19.10 -20.66
CA ASP A 139 -60.98 -17.84 -20.59
C ASP A 139 -60.96 -17.12 -21.94
N ASP A 140 -60.80 -17.86 -23.05
CA ASP A 140 -60.89 -17.34 -24.42
C ASP A 140 -62.30 -16.84 -24.75
N LEU A 141 -63.34 -17.59 -24.35
CA LEU A 141 -64.74 -17.23 -24.63
C LEU A 141 -65.27 -16.04 -23.81
N PHE A 142 -64.84 -15.89 -22.56
CA PHE A 142 -65.43 -14.91 -21.63
C PHE A 142 -64.45 -13.82 -21.19
N HIS A 143 -63.18 -13.89 -21.58
CA HIS A 143 -62.11 -12.95 -21.19
C HIS A 143 -62.06 -12.65 -19.68
N GLY A 144 -62.42 -13.64 -18.85
CA GLY A 144 -62.42 -13.59 -17.40
C GLY A 144 -63.74 -13.17 -16.71
N ASP A 145 -64.79 -12.78 -17.44
CA ASP A 145 -66.07 -12.33 -16.85
C ASP A 145 -67.29 -13.04 -17.48
N PRO A 146 -67.74 -14.19 -16.93
CA PRO A 146 -68.86 -14.95 -17.48
C PRO A 146 -70.19 -14.17 -17.47
N PRO A 147 -70.97 -14.20 -18.57
CA PRO A 147 -72.06 -13.24 -18.79
C PRO A 147 -73.39 -13.53 -18.06
N THR A 148 -73.48 -14.64 -17.32
CA THR A 148 -74.63 -14.98 -16.44
C THR A 148 -74.16 -15.66 -15.15
N LEU A 149 -75.03 -15.69 -14.12
CA LEU A 149 -74.74 -16.35 -12.85
C LEU A 149 -74.46 -17.85 -13.03
N GLU A 150 -75.24 -18.54 -13.87
CA GLU A 150 -75.12 -19.98 -14.11
C GLU A 150 -73.76 -20.32 -14.72
N LEU A 151 -73.33 -19.54 -15.72
CA LEU A 151 -72.03 -19.69 -16.37
C LEU A 151 -70.87 -19.34 -15.42
N ALA A 152 -71.04 -18.34 -14.54
CA ALA A 152 -70.06 -18.02 -13.51
C ALA A 152 -69.91 -19.15 -12.49
N VAL A 153 -71.01 -19.75 -12.05
CA VAL A 153 -70.99 -20.90 -11.13
C VAL A 153 -70.41 -22.15 -11.80
N GLU A 154 -70.74 -22.40 -13.07
CA GLU A 154 -70.17 -23.49 -13.87
C GLU A 154 -68.65 -23.35 -14.00
N TYR A 155 -68.17 -22.17 -14.40
CA TYR A 155 -66.76 -21.85 -14.55
C TYR A 155 -65.99 -21.99 -13.22
N TRP A 156 -66.47 -21.39 -12.12
CA TRP A 156 -65.75 -21.49 -10.84
C TRP A 156 -65.80 -22.89 -10.24
N ARG A 157 -66.83 -23.70 -10.51
CA ARG A 157 -66.84 -25.13 -10.14
C ARG A 157 -65.85 -25.97 -10.94
N LEU A 158 -65.56 -25.60 -12.20
CA LEU A 158 -64.47 -26.18 -12.99
C LEU A 158 -63.11 -25.77 -12.41
N VAL A 159 -62.89 -24.48 -12.16
CA VAL A 159 -61.64 -23.97 -11.58
C VAL A 159 -61.35 -24.57 -10.21
N ALA A 160 -62.38 -24.83 -9.39
CA ALA A 160 -62.25 -25.54 -8.12
C ALA A 160 -61.76 -27.00 -8.23
N ARG A 161 -61.73 -27.59 -9.43
CA ARG A 161 -61.18 -28.94 -9.68
C ARG A 161 -59.72 -28.90 -10.15
N LEU A 162 -59.14 -27.71 -10.38
CA LEU A 162 -57.73 -27.56 -10.73
C LEU A 162 -56.84 -27.53 -9.48
N PRO A 163 -55.66 -28.20 -9.50
CA PRO A 163 -54.70 -28.15 -8.39
C PRO A 163 -54.34 -26.72 -7.99
N GLY A 164 -54.39 -26.41 -6.70
CA GLY A 164 -54.05 -25.09 -6.14
C GLY A 164 -55.10 -23.98 -6.34
N GLN A 165 -56.14 -24.18 -7.15
CA GLN A 165 -57.12 -23.14 -7.48
C GLN A 165 -58.39 -23.15 -6.61
N GLN A 166 -58.57 -24.16 -5.75
CA GLN A 166 -59.75 -24.32 -4.88
C GLN A 166 -60.06 -23.10 -4.00
N ALA A 167 -59.04 -22.49 -3.38
CA ALA A 167 -59.23 -21.34 -2.49
C ALA A 167 -59.70 -20.09 -3.26
N ALA A 168 -59.17 -19.88 -4.48
CA ALA A 168 -59.59 -18.79 -5.35
C ALA A 168 -61.04 -18.99 -5.84
N ALA A 169 -61.37 -20.20 -6.30
CA ALA A 169 -62.72 -20.54 -6.74
C ALA A 169 -63.77 -20.44 -5.61
N LEU A 170 -63.44 -20.89 -4.40
CA LEU A 170 -64.33 -20.76 -3.24
C LEU A 170 -64.61 -19.29 -2.92
N LYS A 171 -63.56 -18.44 -2.90
CA LYS A 171 -63.72 -16.99 -2.66
C LYS A 171 -64.64 -16.33 -3.69
N GLN A 172 -64.56 -16.72 -4.96
CA GLN A 172 -65.40 -16.17 -6.01
C GLN A 172 -66.85 -16.69 -5.95
N LEU A 173 -67.06 -17.98 -5.65
CA LEU A 173 -68.42 -18.49 -5.42
C LEU A 173 -69.08 -17.85 -4.18
N GLN A 174 -68.30 -17.54 -3.14
CA GLN A 174 -68.79 -16.80 -1.97
C GLN A 174 -69.15 -15.34 -2.30
N SER A 175 -68.40 -14.65 -3.18
CA SER A 175 -68.76 -13.30 -3.63
C SER A 175 -70.03 -13.31 -4.50
N LEU A 176 -70.27 -14.39 -5.26
CA LEU A 176 -71.52 -14.60 -6.00
C LEU A 176 -72.72 -14.83 -5.06
N ASP A 177 -72.59 -15.58 -3.96
CA ASP A 177 -73.69 -15.77 -2.99
C ASP A 177 -74.04 -14.48 -2.24
N GLN A 178 -73.05 -13.59 -2.02
CA GLN A 178 -73.29 -12.24 -1.50
C GLN A 178 -74.03 -11.36 -2.51
N ARG A 179 -73.73 -11.46 -3.81
CA ARG A 179 -74.33 -10.64 -4.88
C ARG A 179 -75.69 -11.15 -5.37
N TYR A 180 -75.93 -12.46 -5.27
CA TYR A 180 -77.16 -13.16 -5.70
C TYR A 180 -77.75 -13.93 -4.53
N SER A 181 -78.10 -13.19 -3.48
CA SER A 181 -78.61 -13.78 -2.24
C SER A 181 -79.90 -14.56 -2.50
N GLY A 182 -79.99 -15.76 -1.93
CA GLY A 182 -81.15 -16.66 -2.08
C GLY A 182 -81.07 -17.70 -3.18
N ASN A 183 -80.01 -17.74 -4.01
CA ASN A 183 -79.88 -18.81 -5.01
C ASN A 183 -79.53 -20.18 -4.37
N VAL A 184 -80.55 -21.05 -4.23
CA VAL A 184 -80.42 -22.40 -3.65
C VAL A 184 -79.36 -23.28 -4.36
N PRO A 185 -79.31 -23.39 -5.71
CA PRO A 185 -78.31 -24.21 -6.40
C PRO A 185 -76.85 -23.79 -6.14
N LEU A 186 -76.57 -22.49 -6.04
CA LEU A 186 -75.26 -21.95 -5.67
C LEU A 186 -74.89 -22.34 -4.24
N ARG A 187 -75.80 -22.14 -3.28
CA ARG A 187 -75.57 -22.50 -1.86
C ARG A 187 -75.36 -24.00 -1.66
N MET A 188 -76.13 -24.85 -2.36
CA MET A 188 -75.92 -26.30 -2.35
C MET A 188 -74.57 -26.70 -2.97
N SER A 189 -74.12 -26.00 -4.02
CA SER A 189 -72.80 -26.21 -4.63
C SER A 189 -71.66 -25.79 -3.70
N LEU A 190 -71.80 -24.65 -3.02
CA LEU A 190 -70.88 -24.17 -1.98
C LEU A 190 -70.81 -25.11 -0.78
N ALA A 191 -71.95 -25.63 -0.29
CA ALA A 191 -71.98 -26.57 0.83
C ALA A 191 -71.21 -27.86 0.51
N ARG A 192 -71.45 -28.45 -0.66
CA ARG A 192 -70.69 -29.63 -1.15
C ARG A 192 -69.19 -29.32 -1.27
N MET A 193 -68.82 -28.12 -1.73
CA MET A 193 -67.42 -27.70 -1.83
C MET A 193 -66.76 -27.54 -0.44
N LEU A 194 -67.47 -26.96 0.53
CA LEU A 194 -66.99 -26.80 1.90
C LEU A 194 -66.77 -28.16 2.59
N PHE A 195 -67.68 -29.13 2.41
CA PHE A 195 -67.45 -30.51 2.86
C PHE A 195 -66.23 -31.17 2.20
N SER A 196 -65.98 -30.92 0.90
CA SER A 196 -64.78 -31.44 0.21
C SER A 196 -63.46 -30.77 0.61
N GLN A 197 -63.51 -29.77 1.50
CA GLN A 197 -62.37 -29.02 2.04
C GLN A 197 -62.30 -29.11 3.58
N ASP A 198 -62.98 -30.09 4.19
CA ASP A 198 -63.06 -30.29 5.65
C ASP A 198 -63.58 -29.06 6.44
N ARG A 199 -64.40 -28.20 5.80
CA ARG A 199 -64.98 -26.97 6.38
C ARG A 199 -66.43 -27.18 6.85
N ASP A 200 -66.70 -28.35 7.43
CA ASP A 200 -68.01 -28.87 7.80
C ASP A 200 -68.91 -27.88 8.55
N ALA A 201 -68.39 -27.17 9.56
CA ALA A 201 -69.18 -26.22 10.34
C ALA A 201 -69.84 -25.14 9.44
N GLN A 202 -69.07 -24.61 8.47
CA GLN A 202 -69.55 -23.60 7.53
C GLN A 202 -70.48 -24.21 6.47
N ALA A 203 -70.30 -25.49 6.12
CA ALA A 203 -71.20 -26.21 5.24
C ALA A 203 -72.58 -26.42 5.89
N TYR A 204 -72.62 -26.85 7.16
CA TYR A 204 -73.88 -27.01 7.91
C TYR A 204 -74.59 -25.67 8.14
N ASP A 205 -73.87 -24.60 8.48
CA ASP A 205 -74.46 -23.25 8.61
C ASP A 205 -75.05 -22.75 7.28
N LEU A 206 -74.46 -23.15 6.15
CA LEU A 206 -74.99 -22.84 4.82
C LEU A 206 -76.21 -23.70 4.48
N LEU A 207 -76.21 -25.00 4.79
CA LEU A 207 -77.39 -25.86 4.64
C LEU A 207 -78.56 -25.40 5.51
N GLN A 208 -78.30 -24.88 6.71
CA GLN A 208 -79.33 -24.29 7.56
C GLN A 208 -79.97 -23.05 6.91
N LYS A 209 -79.19 -22.24 6.18
CA LYS A 209 -79.72 -21.12 5.36
C LYS A 209 -80.49 -21.57 4.14
N VAL A 210 -80.13 -22.72 3.55
CA VAL A 210 -80.91 -23.32 2.44
C VAL A 210 -82.22 -23.93 2.94
N ALA A 211 -82.22 -24.54 4.14
CA ALA A 211 -83.41 -25.11 4.76
C ALA A 211 -84.50 -24.08 5.15
N ALA A 212 -84.15 -22.79 5.20
CA ALA A 212 -85.09 -21.69 5.38
C ALA A 212 -85.89 -21.37 4.11
N ASP A 213 -85.43 -21.81 2.93
CA ASP A 213 -86.18 -21.70 1.67
C ASP A 213 -86.96 -23.01 1.42
N PRO A 214 -88.30 -22.97 1.25
CA PRO A 214 -89.10 -24.15 0.92
C PRO A 214 -88.59 -24.93 -0.29
N ALA A 215 -88.01 -24.25 -1.30
CA ALA A 215 -87.49 -24.90 -2.50
C ALA A 215 -86.17 -25.65 -2.28
N GLY A 216 -85.40 -25.31 -1.23
CA GLY A 216 -84.13 -25.96 -0.91
C GLY A 216 -84.18 -26.93 0.27
N ARG A 217 -85.28 -26.97 1.02
CA ARG A 217 -85.35 -27.68 2.31
C ARG A 217 -85.18 -29.20 2.19
N GLY A 218 -85.67 -29.83 1.12
CA GLY A 218 -85.48 -31.26 0.86
C GLY A 218 -84.00 -31.60 0.60
N ASP A 219 -83.42 -30.99 -0.43
CA ASP A 219 -82.01 -31.16 -0.80
C ASP A 219 -81.03 -30.91 0.36
N ALA A 220 -81.35 -29.91 1.21
CA ALA A 220 -80.56 -29.62 2.40
C ALA A 220 -80.70 -30.70 3.48
N ALA A 221 -81.88 -31.28 3.67
CA ALA A 221 -82.10 -32.39 4.60
C ALA A 221 -81.33 -33.66 4.18
N ASP A 222 -81.42 -34.01 2.90
CA ASP A 222 -80.78 -35.21 2.35
C ASP A 222 -79.26 -35.13 2.49
N LEU A 223 -78.64 -34.03 2.03
CA LEU A 223 -77.19 -33.86 2.10
C LEU A 223 -76.69 -33.74 3.55
N TRP A 224 -77.45 -33.09 4.45
CA TRP A 224 -77.07 -33.02 5.85
C TRP A 224 -77.09 -34.40 6.49
N LEU A 225 -78.18 -35.17 6.33
CA LEU A 225 -78.29 -36.50 6.96
C LEU A 225 -77.32 -37.52 6.36
N GLU A 226 -77.02 -37.46 5.06
CA GLU A 226 -75.96 -38.26 4.42
C GLU A 226 -74.62 -38.05 5.15
N LYS A 227 -74.22 -36.79 5.39
CA LYS A 227 -72.96 -36.47 6.07
C LYS A 227 -72.95 -36.86 7.54
N VAL A 228 -74.09 -36.79 8.24
CA VAL A 228 -74.17 -37.26 9.63
C VAL A 228 -74.12 -38.78 9.73
N LYS A 229 -74.76 -39.52 8.82
CA LYS A 229 -74.69 -41.00 8.74
C LYS A 229 -73.29 -41.51 8.38
N ALA A 230 -72.49 -40.71 7.68
CA ALA A 230 -71.09 -41.02 7.39
C ALA A 230 -70.15 -40.81 8.59
N MET A 231 -70.61 -40.16 9.68
CA MET A 231 -69.78 -39.96 10.88
C MET A 231 -69.63 -41.27 11.68
N PRO A 232 -68.43 -41.57 12.21
CA PRO A 232 -68.27 -42.65 13.19
C PRO A 232 -69.15 -42.42 14.42
N VAL A 233 -69.78 -43.50 14.90
CA VAL A 233 -70.67 -43.49 16.06
C VAL A 233 -69.92 -42.93 17.28
N SER A 234 -70.36 -41.75 17.71
CA SER A 234 -69.65 -40.93 18.69
C SER A 234 -70.61 -39.94 19.37
N PRO A 235 -70.23 -39.34 20.50
CA PRO A 235 -70.99 -38.22 21.07
C PRO A 235 -71.18 -37.05 20.08
N GLN A 236 -70.27 -36.91 19.10
CA GLN A 236 -70.33 -35.88 18.07
C GLN A 236 -71.36 -36.19 16.99
N SER A 237 -71.46 -37.44 16.52
CA SER A 237 -72.50 -37.86 15.57
C SER A 237 -73.90 -37.80 16.21
N VAL A 238 -74.02 -38.18 17.49
CA VAL A 238 -75.23 -38.00 18.30
C VAL A 238 -75.63 -36.51 18.41
N ALA A 239 -74.69 -35.62 18.68
CA ALA A 239 -74.94 -34.18 18.71
C ALA A 239 -75.35 -33.62 17.32
N ALA A 240 -74.75 -34.14 16.25
CA ALA A 240 -75.10 -33.75 14.88
C ALA A 240 -76.49 -34.24 14.45
N LEU A 241 -76.90 -35.44 14.85
CA LEU A 241 -78.27 -35.94 14.69
C LEU A 241 -79.29 -35.10 15.46
N ASN A 242 -78.96 -34.69 16.69
CA ASN A 242 -79.81 -33.77 17.47
C ASN A 242 -79.92 -32.39 16.80
N ARG A 243 -78.82 -31.83 16.27
CA ARG A 243 -78.85 -30.55 15.52
C ARG A 243 -79.68 -30.67 14.25
N PHE A 244 -79.58 -31.79 13.52
CA PHE A 244 -80.40 -32.07 12.35
C PHE A 244 -81.89 -32.10 12.69
N LEU A 245 -82.28 -32.84 13.75
CA LEU A 245 -83.66 -32.95 14.21
C LEU A 245 -84.27 -31.63 14.70
N GLY A 246 -83.44 -30.67 15.14
CA GLY A 246 -83.87 -29.31 15.48
C GLY A 246 -84.06 -28.36 14.29
N VAL A 247 -83.74 -28.79 13.05
CA VAL A 247 -83.98 -28.03 11.80
C VAL A 247 -85.01 -28.76 10.91
N PHE A 248 -85.02 -30.09 10.97
CA PHE A 248 -85.90 -30.97 10.21
C PHE A 248 -86.70 -31.85 11.18
N GLU A 249 -87.78 -31.29 11.74
CA GLU A 249 -88.61 -31.96 12.75
C GLU A 249 -89.52 -33.04 12.14
N THR A 250 -89.94 -32.86 10.89
CA THR A 250 -90.94 -33.66 10.17
C THR A 250 -90.42 -34.16 8.82
N GLY A 251 -90.99 -35.26 8.32
CA GLY A 251 -90.61 -35.90 7.05
C GLY A 251 -89.68 -37.10 7.22
N ASP A 252 -89.47 -37.87 6.16
CA ASP A 252 -88.82 -39.18 6.21
C ASP A 252 -87.38 -39.13 6.72
N GLN A 253 -86.62 -38.08 6.37
CA GLN A 253 -85.27 -37.89 6.88
C GLN A 253 -85.26 -37.64 8.41
N ALA A 254 -86.28 -36.97 8.95
CA ALA A 254 -86.44 -36.79 10.39
C ALA A 254 -86.78 -38.12 11.10
N VAL A 255 -87.51 -39.03 10.45
CA VAL A 255 -87.75 -40.39 10.98
C VAL A 255 -86.44 -41.19 10.97
N SER A 256 -85.72 -41.17 9.86
CA SER A 256 -84.45 -41.90 9.72
C SER A 256 -83.36 -41.40 10.68
N ALA A 257 -83.30 -40.09 10.93
CA ALA A 257 -82.40 -39.51 11.93
C ALA A 257 -82.71 -39.94 13.37
N ARG A 258 -83.99 -40.08 13.75
CA ARG A 258 -84.39 -40.61 15.08
C ARG A 258 -83.99 -42.08 15.28
N GLN A 259 -84.13 -42.90 14.24
CA GLN A 259 -83.73 -44.32 14.29
C GLN A 259 -82.22 -44.48 14.47
N GLU A 260 -81.43 -43.73 13.69
CA GLU A 260 -79.97 -43.77 13.80
C GLU A 260 -79.49 -43.19 15.14
N LEU A 261 -80.16 -42.15 15.69
CA LEU A 261 -79.85 -41.60 17.01
C LEU A 261 -79.97 -42.66 18.12
N ALA A 262 -81.07 -43.42 18.15
CA ALA A 262 -81.29 -44.47 19.14
C ALA A 262 -80.24 -45.60 19.04
N ARG A 263 -79.91 -46.02 17.80
CA ARG A 263 -78.86 -47.02 17.52
C ARG A 263 -77.49 -46.57 18.03
N GLN A 264 -77.14 -45.30 17.79
CA GLN A 264 -75.85 -44.75 18.22
C GLN A 264 -75.75 -44.63 19.75
N GLN A 265 -76.84 -44.22 20.41
CA GLN A 265 -76.90 -44.16 21.88
C GLN A 265 -76.70 -45.55 22.52
N ALA A 266 -77.28 -46.61 21.95
CA ALA A 266 -77.09 -47.97 22.44
C ALA A 266 -75.61 -48.42 22.34
N LEU A 267 -74.97 -48.23 21.17
CA LEU A 267 -73.56 -48.60 20.96
C LEU A 267 -72.60 -47.84 21.89
N LEU A 268 -72.88 -46.56 22.16
CA LEU A 268 -72.07 -45.73 23.06
C LEU A 268 -72.24 -46.07 24.55
N SER A 269 -73.11 -47.01 24.89
CA SER A 269 -73.25 -47.53 26.26
C SER A 269 -72.36 -48.75 26.57
N ASP A 270 -71.78 -49.40 25.55
CA ASP A 270 -70.84 -50.53 25.75
C ASP A 270 -69.42 -50.02 26.08
N PRO A 271 -68.86 -50.34 27.26
CA PRO A 271 -67.49 -49.96 27.64
C PRO A 271 -66.41 -50.48 26.68
N THR A 272 -66.65 -51.62 26.05
CA THR A 272 -65.71 -52.29 25.13
C THR A 272 -65.66 -51.58 23.79
N TYR A 273 -66.83 -51.29 23.21
CA TYR A 273 -66.98 -50.44 22.03
C TYR A 273 -66.38 -49.05 22.26
N LEU A 274 -66.63 -48.43 23.42
CA LEU A 274 -66.02 -47.14 23.79
C LEU A 274 -64.49 -47.20 23.81
N ALA A 275 -63.88 -48.26 24.37
CA ALA A 275 -62.43 -48.44 24.35
C ALA A 275 -61.89 -48.60 22.91
N ARG A 276 -62.59 -49.37 22.06
CA ARG A 276 -62.25 -49.54 20.63
C ARG A 276 -62.27 -48.20 19.89
N VAL A 277 -63.39 -47.46 19.98
CA VAL A 277 -63.57 -46.17 19.30
C VAL A 277 -62.56 -45.13 19.80
N ARG A 278 -62.31 -45.06 21.12
CA ARG A 278 -61.29 -44.15 21.68
C ARG A 278 -59.89 -44.50 21.20
N GLY A 279 -59.51 -45.79 21.24
CA GLY A 279 -58.20 -46.25 20.84
C GLY A 279 -57.89 -45.98 19.36
N LEU A 280 -58.83 -46.31 18.47
CA LEU A 280 -58.70 -46.06 17.03
C LEU A 280 -58.67 -44.56 16.73
N ALA A 281 -59.63 -43.78 17.25
CA ALA A 281 -59.67 -42.33 17.03
C ALA A 281 -58.45 -41.59 17.59
N GLN A 282 -57.82 -42.09 18.66
CA GLN A 282 -56.56 -41.56 19.15
C GLN A 282 -55.41 -41.83 18.16
N VAL A 283 -55.35 -42.99 17.51
CA VAL A 283 -54.38 -43.26 16.44
C VAL A 283 -54.67 -42.42 15.20
N ASP A 284 -55.92 -42.27 14.76
CA ASP A 284 -56.22 -41.46 13.57
C ASP A 284 -55.85 -39.98 13.78
N LYS A 285 -56.00 -39.47 15.01
CA LYS A 285 -55.53 -38.13 15.43
C LYS A 285 -54.01 -38.02 15.63
N GLY A 286 -53.21 -38.93 15.08
CA GLY A 286 -51.74 -38.94 15.17
C GLY A 286 -51.18 -39.46 16.50
N GLY A 287 -52.02 -39.92 17.42
CA GLY A 287 -51.62 -40.42 18.73
C GLY A 287 -50.63 -41.59 18.66
N SER A 288 -49.71 -41.60 19.62
CA SER A 288 -48.67 -42.60 19.77
C SER A 288 -48.83 -43.36 21.09
N ARG A 289 -48.19 -42.90 22.17
CA ARG A 289 -48.23 -43.59 23.49
C ARG A 289 -49.61 -43.59 24.13
N ALA A 290 -50.40 -42.53 23.96
CA ALA A 290 -51.71 -42.35 24.59
C ALA A 290 -52.77 -43.36 24.12
N ALA A 291 -52.66 -43.88 22.89
CA ALA A 291 -53.62 -44.84 22.33
C ALA A 291 -53.45 -46.28 22.85
N ILE A 292 -52.24 -46.61 23.35
CA ILE A 292 -51.86 -47.98 23.72
C ILE A 292 -52.77 -48.60 24.79
N PRO A 293 -53.17 -47.90 25.88
CA PRO A 293 -54.01 -48.50 26.92
C PRO A 293 -55.43 -48.84 26.43
N GLU A 294 -56.08 -47.95 25.68
CA GLU A 294 -57.45 -48.16 25.20
C GLU A 294 -57.50 -49.22 24.10
N LEU A 295 -56.51 -49.24 23.19
CA LEU A 295 -56.37 -50.30 22.19
C LEU A 295 -56.10 -51.67 22.82
N LYS A 296 -55.31 -51.75 23.91
CA LYS A 296 -55.12 -53.00 24.66
C LYS A 296 -56.41 -53.50 25.30
N LYS A 297 -57.26 -52.61 25.84
CA LYS A 297 -58.58 -52.98 26.38
C LYS A 297 -59.50 -53.50 25.28
N ALA A 298 -59.55 -52.83 24.13
CA ALA A 298 -60.33 -53.28 22.97
C ALA A 298 -59.87 -54.67 22.47
N LEU A 299 -58.55 -54.87 22.37
CA LEU A 299 -57.97 -56.13 21.91
C LEU A 299 -58.23 -57.30 22.89
N ALA A 300 -58.34 -57.04 24.20
CA ALA A 300 -58.64 -58.08 25.18
C ALA A 300 -60.01 -58.74 24.96
N ALA A 301 -60.99 -57.99 24.45
CA ALA A 301 -62.33 -58.50 24.12
C ALA A 301 -62.47 -59.02 22.69
N SER A 302 -61.53 -58.69 21.79
CA SER A 302 -61.50 -59.19 20.41
C SER A 302 -60.05 -59.43 19.96
N PRO A 303 -59.40 -60.52 20.41
CA PRO A 303 -57.95 -60.73 20.23
C PRO A 303 -57.46 -60.80 18.77
N ASN A 304 -58.37 -61.06 17.84
CA ASN A 304 -58.10 -61.16 16.40
C ASN A 304 -58.69 -59.99 15.59
N ASP A 305 -59.01 -58.85 16.20
CA ASP A 305 -59.38 -57.64 15.46
C ASP A 305 -58.14 -57.07 14.75
N ALA A 306 -58.03 -57.35 13.44
CA ALA A 306 -56.92 -56.93 12.60
C ALA A 306 -56.75 -55.40 12.52
N GLU A 307 -57.83 -54.63 12.68
CA GLU A 307 -57.81 -53.17 12.68
C GLU A 307 -57.23 -52.64 14.00
N VAL A 308 -57.64 -53.21 15.14
CA VAL A 308 -57.09 -52.86 16.47
C VAL A 308 -55.64 -53.31 16.62
N LEU A 309 -55.27 -54.52 16.15
CA LEU A 309 -53.87 -54.98 16.08
C LEU A 309 -53.02 -54.03 15.23
N GLY A 310 -53.53 -53.63 14.07
CA GLY A 310 -52.87 -52.71 13.16
C GLY A 310 -52.71 -51.30 13.75
N ALA A 311 -53.76 -50.75 14.36
CA ALA A 311 -53.72 -49.45 15.03
C ALA A 311 -52.76 -49.46 16.23
N LEU A 312 -52.72 -50.54 17.00
CA LEU A 312 -51.74 -50.71 18.09
C LEU A 312 -50.31 -50.76 17.54
N GLY A 313 -50.10 -51.43 16.40
CA GLY A 313 -48.84 -51.39 15.66
C GLY A 313 -48.44 -49.97 15.24
N GLN A 314 -49.38 -49.17 14.71
CA GLN A 314 -49.13 -47.77 14.36
C GLN A 314 -48.82 -46.89 15.58
N ALA A 315 -49.53 -47.10 16.70
CA ALA A 315 -49.29 -46.42 17.97
C ALA A 315 -47.85 -46.66 18.48
N TYR A 316 -47.39 -47.92 18.45
CA TYR A 316 -46.01 -48.28 18.81
C TYR A 316 -44.97 -47.74 17.81
N SER A 317 -45.27 -47.78 16.51
CA SER A 317 -44.41 -47.24 15.44
C SER A 317 -44.12 -45.75 15.67
N ARG A 318 -45.17 -44.94 15.89
CA ARG A 318 -45.06 -43.51 16.20
C ARG A 318 -44.49 -43.22 17.59
N ALA A 319 -44.60 -44.16 18.53
CA ALA A 319 -43.95 -44.06 19.84
C ALA A 319 -42.44 -44.38 19.81
N GLY A 320 -41.88 -44.71 18.63
CA GLY A 320 -40.48 -45.06 18.40
C GLY A 320 -40.17 -46.56 18.58
N ASN A 321 -41.13 -47.37 19.05
CA ASN A 321 -40.94 -48.80 19.26
C ASN A 321 -41.29 -49.60 17.99
N ARG A 322 -40.43 -49.45 16.98
CA ARG A 322 -40.53 -50.17 15.70
C ARG A 322 -40.49 -51.71 15.84
N PRO A 323 -39.69 -52.31 16.75
CA PRO A 323 -39.73 -53.77 16.96
C PRO A 323 -41.11 -54.28 17.40
N GLN A 324 -41.76 -53.62 18.35
CA GLN A 324 -43.10 -53.99 18.80
C GLN A 324 -44.14 -53.75 17.70
N ALA A 325 -44.02 -52.65 16.96
CA ALA A 325 -44.88 -52.34 15.82
C ALA A 325 -44.82 -53.43 14.73
N LEU A 326 -43.63 -53.90 14.38
CA LEU A 326 -43.43 -54.97 13.39
C LEU A 326 -44.09 -56.29 13.80
N SER A 327 -44.02 -56.65 15.09
CA SER A 327 -44.70 -57.84 15.61
C SER A 327 -46.22 -57.72 15.44
N LEU A 328 -46.78 -56.57 15.82
CA LEU A 328 -48.22 -56.31 15.74
C LEU A 328 -48.74 -56.20 14.31
N PHE A 329 -47.98 -55.61 13.37
CA PHE A 329 -48.37 -55.58 11.96
C PHE A 329 -48.36 -56.96 11.31
N ARG A 330 -47.43 -57.86 11.72
CA ARG A 330 -47.45 -59.26 11.27
C ARG A 330 -48.66 -60.01 11.80
N GLN A 331 -49.05 -59.77 13.06
CA GLN A 331 -50.28 -60.33 13.65
C GLN A 331 -51.54 -59.77 12.97
N ALA A 332 -51.60 -58.46 12.69
CA ALA A 332 -52.69 -57.84 11.93
C ALA A 332 -52.84 -58.43 10.52
N LEU A 333 -51.71 -58.68 9.83
CA LEU A 333 -51.69 -59.35 8.52
C LEU A 333 -52.17 -60.81 8.58
N GLN A 334 -51.91 -61.53 9.67
CA GLN A 334 -52.43 -62.89 9.89
C GLN A 334 -53.91 -62.91 10.28
N ALA A 335 -54.40 -61.87 10.96
CA ALA A 335 -55.79 -61.74 11.39
C ALA A 335 -56.73 -61.25 10.27
N ASP A 336 -56.22 -60.54 9.26
CA ASP A 336 -57.00 -60.03 8.11
C ASP A 336 -57.37 -61.14 7.10
N LYS A 337 -58.29 -62.02 7.50
CA LYS A 337 -58.78 -63.15 6.69
C LYS A 337 -59.49 -62.74 5.39
N GLY A 338 -59.86 -61.46 5.24
CA GLY A 338 -60.49 -60.94 4.02
C GLY A 338 -59.51 -60.32 3.02
N GLY A 339 -58.24 -60.11 3.40
CA GLY A 339 -57.19 -59.55 2.54
C GLY A 339 -57.31 -58.05 2.22
N ASN A 340 -58.41 -57.39 2.62
CA ASN A 340 -58.73 -56.00 2.28
C ASN A 340 -57.68 -54.97 2.76
N ASN A 341 -56.92 -55.28 3.82
CA ASN A 341 -55.84 -54.44 4.34
C ASN A 341 -54.44 -55.09 4.19
N SER A 342 -54.32 -56.23 3.50
CA SER A 342 -53.06 -56.97 3.35
C SER A 342 -51.91 -56.10 2.81
N SER A 343 -52.16 -55.32 1.76
CA SER A 343 -51.20 -54.39 1.17
C SER A 343 -50.76 -53.27 2.13
N LYS A 344 -51.70 -52.73 2.93
CA LYS A 344 -51.46 -51.74 3.98
C LYS A 344 -50.52 -52.30 5.06
N TRP A 345 -50.76 -53.52 5.53
CA TRP A 345 -49.89 -54.15 6.54
C TRP A 345 -48.51 -54.50 5.99
N GLN A 346 -48.42 -55.04 4.77
CA GLN A 346 -47.14 -55.31 4.12
C GLN A 346 -46.30 -54.04 3.94
N SER A 347 -46.90 -52.93 3.52
CA SER A 347 -46.25 -51.62 3.42
C SER A 347 -45.74 -51.11 4.77
N LEU A 348 -46.56 -51.20 5.82
CA LEU A 348 -46.19 -50.79 7.18
C LEU A 348 -45.07 -51.67 7.78
N ILE A 349 -45.07 -52.97 7.48
CA ILE A 349 -43.97 -53.89 7.85
C ILE A 349 -42.68 -53.48 7.14
N LYS A 350 -42.73 -53.27 5.81
CA LYS A 350 -41.56 -52.88 5.01
C LYS A 350 -40.94 -51.58 5.53
N SER A 351 -41.75 -50.54 5.70
CA SER A 351 -41.31 -49.23 6.17
C SER A 351 -40.73 -49.27 7.59
N ASN A 352 -41.37 -49.98 8.53
CA ASN A 352 -40.84 -50.08 9.89
C ASN A 352 -39.58 -50.94 9.98
N ALA A 353 -39.42 -51.95 9.11
CA ALA A 353 -38.21 -52.77 9.05
C ALA A 353 -37.03 -51.97 8.48
N TYR A 354 -37.27 -51.14 7.45
CA TYR A 354 -36.28 -50.21 6.91
C TYR A 354 -35.76 -49.25 8.00
N TRP A 355 -36.67 -48.49 8.62
CA TRP A 355 -36.28 -47.48 9.63
C TRP A 355 -35.72 -48.08 10.92
N LEU A 356 -36.02 -49.35 11.24
CA LEU A 356 -35.37 -50.08 12.32
C LEU A 356 -33.92 -50.43 11.95
N ALA A 357 -33.68 -50.91 10.72
CA ALA A 357 -32.32 -51.21 10.26
C ALA A 357 -31.44 -49.95 10.15
N ILE A 358 -32.01 -48.79 9.78
CA ILE A 358 -31.32 -47.49 9.86
C ILE A 358 -30.95 -47.15 11.32
N ASP A 359 -31.92 -47.16 12.25
CA ASP A 359 -31.69 -46.81 13.67
C ASP A 359 -30.69 -47.76 14.37
N GLU A 360 -30.69 -49.04 14.03
CA GLU A 360 -29.68 -50.01 14.50
C GLU A 360 -28.30 -49.73 13.88
N GLY A 361 -28.23 -49.30 12.62
CA GLY A 361 -27.01 -48.85 11.96
C GLY A 361 -26.42 -47.59 12.61
N ASP A 362 -27.24 -46.57 12.84
CA ASP A 362 -26.85 -45.30 13.47
C ASP A 362 -26.29 -45.52 14.89
N LYS A 363 -26.94 -46.39 15.67
CA LYS A 363 -26.48 -46.78 17.01
C LYS A 363 -25.15 -47.53 16.96
N ALA A 364 -25.00 -48.47 16.04
CA ALA A 364 -23.76 -49.22 15.88
C ALA A 364 -22.60 -48.31 15.43
N LEU A 365 -22.85 -47.38 14.51
CA LEU A 365 -21.87 -46.39 14.04
C LEU A 365 -21.43 -45.47 15.19
N LYS A 366 -22.38 -44.92 15.95
CA LYS A 366 -22.11 -44.08 17.12
C LYS A 366 -21.37 -44.83 18.24
N ALA A 367 -21.58 -46.13 18.38
CA ALA A 367 -20.86 -47.01 19.29
C ALA A 367 -19.48 -47.49 18.76
N GLY A 368 -19.07 -47.04 17.57
CA GLY A 368 -17.81 -47.47 16.93
C GLY A 368 -17.82 -48.90 16.37
N ASN A 369 -18.94 -49.61 16.39
CA ASN A 369 -19.08 -50.94 15.81
C ASN A 369 -19.36 -50.83 14.31
N LEU A 370 -18.31 -50.48 13.55
CA LEU A 370 -18.38 -50.20 12.12
C LEU A 370 -18.78 -51.42 11.28
N ALA A 371 -18.58 -52.65 11.78
CA ALA A 371 -18.98 -53.88 11.09
C ALA A 371 -20.50 -54.09 11.17
N LEU A 372 -21.07 -53.98 12.38
CA LEU A 372 -22.52 -54.07 12.59
C LEU A 372 -23.26 -52.91 11.88
N ALA A 373 -22.70 -51.70 11.93
CA ALA A 373 -23.27 -50.55 11.24
C ALA A 373 -23.40 -50.79 9.72
N GLN A 374 -22.31 -51.25 9.08
CA GLN A 374 -22.33 -51.60 7.65
C GLN A 374 -23.39 -52.65 7.34
N GLN A 375 -23.45 -53.73 8.12
CA GLN A 375 -24.44 -54.81 7.93
C GLN A 375 -25.88 -54.28 7.99
N LYS A 376 -26.16 -53.38 8.94
CA LYS A 376 -27.49 -52.82 9.16
C LYS A 376 -27.92 -51.84 8.08
N TYR A 377 -27.04 -50.97 7.61
CA TYR A 377 -27.36 -50.12 6.45
C TYR A 377 -27.48 -50.93 5.14
N GLN A 378 -26.68 -51.99 4.94
CA GLN A 378 -26.87 -52.92 3.83
C GLN A 378 -28.23 -53.63 3.90
N GLN A 379 -28.65 -54.07 5.09
CA GLN A 379 -29.98 -54.64 5.33
C GLN A 379 -31.09 -53.63 5.02
N ALA A 380 -30.94 -52.36 5.43
CA ALA A 380 -31.88 -51.30 5.08
C ALA A 380 -31.99 -51.11 3.56
N GLY A 381 -30.86 -51.02 2.84
CA GLY A 381 -30.85 -50.91 1.38
C GLY A 381 -31.46 -52.10 0.62
N GLN A 382 -31.40 -53.31 1.20
CA GLN A 382 -32.11 -54.48 0.67
C GLN A 382 -33.63 -54.40 0.87
N ILE A 383 -34.08 -53.77 1.97
CA ILE A 383 -35.51 -53.57 2.24
C ILE A 383 -36.05 -52.46 1.33
N ASP A 384 -35.40 -51.29 1.28
CA ASP A 384 -35.74 -50.22 0.35
C ASP A 384 -34.49 -49.48 -0.19
N GLY A 385 -34.18 -49.72 -1.46
CA GLY A 385 -33.08 -49.07 -2.17
C GLY A 385 -33.42 -47.70 -2.76
N ARG A 386 -34.62 -47.15 -2.49
CA ARG A 386 -35.06 -45.84 -3.04
C ARG A 386 -34.78 -44.65 -2.11
N ASP A 387 -34.54 -44.90 -0.83
CA ASP A 387 -34.27 -43.86 0.17
C ASP A 387 -32.76 -43.63 0.36
N SER A 388 -32.36 -42.37 0.50
CA SER A 388 -30.95 -41.93 0.58
C SER A 388 -30.26 -42.33 1.88
N SER A 389 -31.00 -42.61 2.96
CA SER A 389 -30.47 -42.80 4.32
C SER A 389 -29.52 -43.99 4.45
N ALA A 390 -29.83 -45.10 3.79
CA ALA A 390 -28.98 -46.29 3.79
C ALA A 390 -27.63 -46.04 3.07
N ALA A 391 -27.64 -45.28 1.97
CA ALA A 391 -26.42 -44.91 1.26
C ALA A 391 -25.62 -43.86 2.06
N LEU A 392 -26.29 -42.91 2.71
CA LEU A 392 -25.66 -41.93 3.60
C LEU A 392 -24.90 -42.62 4.75
N GLY A 393 -25.55 -43.54 5.48
CA GLY A 393 -24.94 -44.28 6.58
C GLY A 393 -23.77 -45.17 6.16
N LEU A 394 -23.81 -45.76 4.95
CA LEU A 394 -22.66 -46.47 4.38
C LEU A 394 -21.48 -45.53 4.07
N GLY A 395 -21.77 -44.30 3.63
CA GLY A 395 -20.78 -43.23 3.47
C GLY A 395 -20.14 -42.85 4.81
N ASP A 396 -20.95 -42.64 5.85
CA ASP A 396 -20.47 -42.28 7.19
C ASP A 396 -19.63 -43.42 7.83
N VAL A 397 -20.00 -44.69 7.61
CA VAL A 397 -19.19 -45.85 8.01
C VAL A 397 -17.84 -45.89 7.27
N ALA A 398 -17.81 -45.55 5.97
CA ALA A 398 -16.58 -45.50 5.19
C ALA A 398 -15.65 -44.36 5.67
N VAL A 399 -16.20 -43.17 5.96
CA VAL A 399 -15.43 -42.07 6.60
C VAL A 399 -14.87 -42.51 7.96
N ALA A 400 -15.65 -43.19 8.80
CA ALA A 400 -15.17 -43.70 10.09
C ALA A 400 -14.06 -44.77 9.95
N ARG A 401 -13.98 -45.47 8.82
CA ARG A 401 -12.87 -46.38 8.45
C ARG A 401 -11.69 -45.69 7.75
N LYS A 402 -11.77 -44.38 7.49
CA LYS A 402 -10.82 -43.60 6.68
C LYS A 402 -10.73 -44.04 5.21
N ASP A 403 -11.80 -44.65 4.68
CA ASP A 403 -11.93 -44.99 3.26
C ASP A 403 -12.73 -43.90 2.53
N ASP A 404 -12.04 -42.80 2.23
CA ASP A 404 -12.64 -41.63 1.56
C ASP A 404 -13.12 -41.96 0.14
N ALA A 405 -12.53 -42.98 -0.53
CA ALA A 405 -12.93 -43.40 -1.86
C ALA A 405 -14.26 -44.19 -1.87
N ALA A 406 -14.47 -45.06 -0.88
CA ALA A 406 -15.78 -45.69 -0.68
C ALA A 406 -16.83 -44.68 -0.19
N ALA A 407 -16.45 -43.77 0.71
CA ALA A 407 -17.34 -42.73 1.22
C ALA A 407 -17.86 -41.81 0.11
N GLU A 408 -16.97 -41.34 -0.78
CA GLU A 408 -17.34 -40.51 -1.94
C GLU A 408 -18.39 -41.21 -2.82
N ARG A 409 -18.19 -42.50 -3.14
CA ARG A 409 -19.15 -43.30 -3.94
C ARG A 409 -20.52 -43.41 -3.27
N TYR A 410 -20.55 -43.63 -1.95
CA TYR A 410 -21.81 -43.77 -1.20
C TYR A 410 -22.55 -42.44 -1.04
N TYR A 411 -21.85 -41.32 -0.78
CA TYR A 411 -22.50 -40.00 -0.76
C TYR A 411 -22.98 -39.57 -2.16
N GLN A 412 -22.25 -39.87 -3.23
CA GLN A 412 -22.72 -39.68 -4.61
C GLN A 412 -23.93 -40.58 -4.94
N GLN A 413 -24.04 -41.77 -4.35
CA GLN A 413 -25.25 -42.59 -4.45
C GLN A 413 -26.43 -41.97 -3.71
N ALA A 414 -26.22 -41.47 -2.48
CA ALA A 414 -27.24 -40.76 -1.72
C ALA A 414 -27.75 -39.51 -2.47
N LEU A 415 -26.86 -38.74 -3.11
CA LEU A 415 -27.25 -37.57 -3.93
C LEU A 415 -27.93 -37.93 -5.26
N ARG A 416 -27.69 -39.13 -5.83
CA ARG A 416 -28.45 -39.61 -7.00
C ARG A 416 -29.89 -40.00 -6.63
N LEU A 417 -30.11 -40.48 -5.40
CA LEU A 417 -31.45 -40.77 -4.87
C LEU A 417 -32.16 -39.50 -4.41
N GLU A 418 -31.43 -38.59 -3.76
CA GLU A 418 -31.95 -37.32 -3.23
C GLU A 418 -30.96 -36.17 -3.50
N PRO A 419 -31.06 -35.47 -4.65
CA PRO A 419 -30.14 -34.38 -5.02
C PRO A 419 -30.08 -33.20 -4.04
N GLY A 420 -31.03 -33.13 -3.09
CA GLY A 420 -31.10 -32.13 -2.03
C GLY A 420 -30.47 -32.52 -0.68
N ASN A 421 -29.94 -33.74 -0.54
CA ASN A 421 -29.51 -34.27 0.77
C ASN A 421 -28.30 -33.52 1.34
N GLY A 422 -28.57 -32.58 2.25
CA GLY A 422 -27.54 -31.71 2.83
C GLY A 422 -26.50 -32.45 3.70
N SER A 423 -26.76 -33.67 4.15
CA SER A 423 -25.76 -34.47 4.87
C SER A 423 -24.76 -35.12 3.92
N ALA A 424 -25.22 -35.68 2.79
CA ALA A 424 -24.33 -36.21 1.76
C ALA A 424 -23.45 -35.11 1.11
N VAL A 425 -24.00 -33.91 0.87
CA VAL A 425 -23.20 -32.75 0.41
C VAL A 425 -22.11 -32.40 1.44
N ARG A 426 -22.43 -32.33 2.74
CA ARG A 426 -21.44 -32.07 3.79
C ARG A 426 -20.37 -33.17 3.88
N GLY A 427 -20.76 -34.43 3.73
CA GLY A 427 -19.84 -35.56 3.66
C GLY A 427 -18.80 -35.39 2.54
N LEU A 428 -19.25 -35.04 1.33
CA LEU A 428 -18.37 -34.77 0.19
C LEU A 428 -17.50 -33.52 0.38
N VAL A 429 -18.04 -32.42 0.90
CA VAL A 429 -17.24 -31.21 1.21
C VAL A 429 -16.13 -31.53 2.19
N ASN A 430 -16.41 -32.30 3.26
CA ASN A 430 -15.42 -32.70 4.24
C ASN A 430 -14.35 -33.64 3.67
N ILE A 431 -14.70 -34.53 2.73
CA ILE A 431 -13.73 -35.38 2.01
C ILE A 431 -12.85 -34.52 1.10
N TYR A 432 -13.44 -33.65 0.30
CA TYR A 432 -12.67 -32.81 -0.63
C TYR A 432 -11.78 -31.82 0.12
N GLN A 433 -12.21 -31.27 1.26
CA GLN A 433 -11.37 -30.39 2.09
C GLN A 433 -10.14 -31.11 2.66
N ARG A 434 -10.24 -32.42 2.98
CA ARG A 434 -9.08 -33.24 3.35
C ARG A 434 -8.12 -33.51 2.18
N GLN A 435 -8.60 -33.45 0.94
CA GLN A 435 -7.79 -33.70 -0.25
C GLN A 435 -7.11 -32.41 -0.72
N SER A 436 -7.87 -31.32 -0.93
CA SER A 436 -7.34 -29.98 -1.13
C SER A 436 -8.43 -28.91 -0.94
N PRO A 437 -8.11 -27.70 -0.40
CA PRO A 437 -9.07 -26.61 -0.27
C PRO A 437 -9.70 -26.18 -1.62
N GLU A 438 -8.92 -26.23 -2.70
CA GLU A 438 -9.37 -25.87 -4.05
C GLU A 438 -10.42 -26.85 -4.57
N LYS A 439 -10.25 -28.16 -4.32
CA LYS A 439 -11.23 -29.18 -4.72
C LYS A 439 -12.55 -29.01 -3.96
N ALA A 440 -12.48 -28.69 -2.66
CA ALA A 440 -13.67 -28.38 -1.86
C ALA A 440 -14.40 -27.13 -2.36
N LEU A 441 -13.65 -26.06 -2.65
CA LEU A 441 -14.21 -24.80 -3.15
C LEU A 441 -14.80 -24.94 -4.56
N ALA A 442 -14.14 -25.67 -5.46
CA ALA A 442 -14.66 -25.97 -6.80
C ALA A 442 -15.97 -26.77 -6.72
N TYR A 443 -16.05 -27.77 -5.84
CA TYR A 443 -17.29 -28.51 -5.60
C TYR A 443 -18.39 -27.58 -5.06
N LEU A 444 -18.14 -26.83 -3.99
CA LEU A 444 -19.09 -25.87 -3.40
C LEU A 444 -19.62 -24.86 -4.43
N ASN A 445 -18.74 -24.31 -5.28
CA ASN A 445 -19.11 -23.37 -6.33
C ASN A 445 -19.97 -24.01 -7.44
N SER A 446 -19.89 -25.32 -7.66
CA SER A 446 -20.73 -26.03 -8.63
C SER A 446 -22.14 -26.38 -8.10
N LEU A 447 -22.37 -26.27 -6.79
CA LEU A 447 -23.69 -26.53 -6.18
C LEU A 447 -24.71 -25.43 -6.50
N PRO A 448 -26.03 -25.74 -6.53
CA PRO A 448 -27.07 -24.73 -6.64
C PRO A 448 -27.03 -23.70 -5.50
N ARG A 449 -27.42 -22.44 -5.78
CA ARG A 449 -27.43 -21.33 -4.79
C ARG A 449 -28.13 -21.68 -3.46
N SER A 450 -29.19 -22.48 -3.49
CA SER A 450 -29.92 -22.92 -2.29
C SER A 450 -29.09 -23.84 -1.37
N GLN A 451 -28.12 -24.57 -1.92
CA GLN A 451 -27.17 -25.39 -1.17
C GLN A 451 -25.95 -24.58 -0.74
N GLN A 452 -25.44 -23.69 -1.62
CA GLN A 452 -24.39 -22.72 -1.28
C GLN A 452 -24.77 -21.89 -0.06
N ASN A 453 -26.00 -21.38 0.00
CA ASN A 453 -26.50 -20.60 1.14
C ASN A 453 -26.53 -21.40 2.46
N LYS A 454 -26.75 -22.73 2.42
CA LYS A 454 -26.72 -23.61 3.60
C LYS A 454 -25.29 -23.90 4.10
N LEU A 455 -24.28 -23.72 3.25
CA LEU A 455 -22.86 -23.96 3.52
C LEU A 455 -22.04 -22.66 3.45
N ARG A 456 -22.71 -21.50 3.60
CA ARG A 456 -22.14 -20.19 3.34
C ARG A 456 -20.91 -19.91 4.21
N SER A 457 -20.95 -20.25 5.49
CA SER A 457 -19.82 -20.08 6.41
C SER A 457 -18.60 -20.94 6.02
N THR A 458 -18.81 -22.18 5.57
CA THR A 458 -17.73 -23.04 5.07
C THR A 458 -17.14 -22.51 3.77
N LEU A 459 -17.98 -21.99 2.87
CA LEU A 459 -17.56 -21.36 1.61
C LEU A 459 -16.77 -20.08 1.85
N ASP A 460 -17.24 -19.20 2.74
CA ASP A 460 -16.56 -17.94 3.07
C ASP A 460 -15.24 -18.18 3.80
N GLY A 461 -15.18 -19.16 4.71
CA GLY A 461 -13.93 -19.57 5.38
C GLY A 461 -12.88 -20.10 4.39
N LEU A 462 -13.25 -21.05 3.53
CA LEU A 462 -12.34 -21.60 2.50
C LEU A 462 -11.87 -20.52 1.50
N GLN A 463 -12.72 -19.54 1.18
CA GLN A 463 -12.33 -18.41 0.34
C GLN A 463 -11.36 -17.46 1.06
N LEU A 464 -11.56 -17.19 2.35
CA LEU A 464 -10.65 -16.37 3.16
C LEU A 464 -9.27 -17.02 3.27
N ASP A 465 -9.22 -18.31 3.61
CA ASP A 465 -7.97 -19.06 3.74
C ASP A 465 -7.19 -19.12 2.41
N MET A 466 -7.89 -19.39 1.30
CA MET A 466 -7.28 -19.37 -0.04
C MET A 466 -6.77 -17.98 -0.44
N LEU A 467 -7.46 -16.90 -0.04
CA LEU A 467 -7.01 -15.53 -0.30
C LEU A 467 -5.77 -15.16 0.54
N LYS A 468 -5.71 -15.62 1.80
CA LYS A 468 -4.53 -15.48 2.67
C LYS A 468 -3.32 -16.19 2.06
N GLN A 469 -3.43 -17.48 1.79
CA GLN A 469 -2.34 -18.27 1.21
C GLN A 469 -1.84 -17.69 -0.13
N GLN A 470 -2.75 -17.30 -1.04
CA GLN A 470 -2.35 -16.65 -2.29
C GLN A 470 -1.63 -15.31 -2.08
N ALA A 471 -1.97 -14.58 -1.01
CA ALA A 471 -1.28 -13.33 -0.66
C ALA A 471 0.11 -13.59 -0.06
N ASP A 472 0.23 -14.62 0.80
CA ASP A 472 1.49 -15.09 1.36
C ASP A 472 2.45 -15.55 0.26
N ASP A 473 1.99 -16.40 -0.67
CA ASP A 473 2.76 -16.91 -1.81
C ASP A 473 3.29 -15.78 -2.72
N LEU A 474 2.44 -14.79 -3.01
CA LEU A 474 2.82 -13.61 -3.82
C LEU A 474 3.78 -12.68 -3.06
N ALA A 475 3.64 -12.56 -1.74
CA ALA A 475 4.56 -11.78 -0.90
C ALA A 475 5.94 -12.46 -0.83
N GLY A 476 6.00 -13.79 -0.71
CA GLY A 476 7.24 -14.56 -0.80
C GLY A 476 7.96 -14.41 -2.15
N GLN A 477 7.20 -14.23 -3.24
CA GLN A 477 7.71 -13.92 -4.58
C GLN A 477 8.04 -12.43 -4.82
N GLN A 478 8.00 -11.59 -3.77
CA GLN A 478 8.21 -10.13 -3.83
C GLN A 478 7.21 -9.37 -4.74
N GLN A 479 6.07 -9.98 -5.08
CA GLN A 479 5.03 -9.36 -5.93
C GLN A 479 4.07 -8.49 -5.11
N TRP A 480 4.63 -7.51 -4.38
CA TRP A 480 3.98 -6.78 -3.29
C TRP A 480 2.62 -6.16 -3.66
N HIS A 481 2.46 -5.58 -4.85
CA HIS A 481 1.17 -5.03 -5.29
C HIS A 481 0.08 -6.10 -5.51
N GLN A 482 0.45 -7.28 -5.99
CA GLN A 482 -0.51 -8.37 -6.22
C GLN A 482 -0.91 -9.03 -4.89
N ALA A 483 0.07 -9.24 -4.00
CA ALA A 483 -0.17 -9.69 -2.62
C ALA A 483 -1.10 -8.71 -1.87
N ALA A 484 -0.86 -7.40 -1.98
CA ALA A 484 -1.70 -6.36 -1.38
C ALA A 484 -3.16 -6.43 -1.84
N GLU A 485 -3.43 -6.70 -3.13
CA GLU A 485 -4.80 -6.89 -3.63
C GLU A 485 -5.48 -8.16 -3.09
N LYS A 486 -4.73 -9.24 -2.86
CA LYS A 486 -5.25 -10.49 -2.26
C LYS A 486 -5.60 -10.28 -0.79
N TYR A 487 -4.68 -9.70 -0.01
CA TYR A 487 -4.95 -9.32 1.38
C TYR A 487 -6.11 -8.32 1.50
N ARG A 488 -6.24 -7.33 0.58
CA ARG A 488 -7.37 -6.41 0.57
C ARG A 488 -8.71 -7.13 0.47
N ARG A 489 -8.80 -8.19 -0.35
CA ARG A 489 -10.01 -9.02 -0.49
C ARG A 489 -10.26 -9.86 0.77
N ALA A 490 -9.22 -10.44 1.36
CA ALA A 490 -9.33 -11.15 2.63
C ALA A 490 -9.84 -10.22 3.76
N GLN A 491 -9.30 -8.99 3.87
CA GLN A 491 -9.70 -8.00 4.89
C GLN A 491 -11.15 -7.53 4.71
N LEU A 492 -11.71 -7.58 3.49
CA LEU A 492 -13.14 -7.29 3.25
C LEU A 492 -14.05 -8.43 3.74
N MET A 493 -13.53 -9.64 3.90
CA MET A 493 -14.26 -10.81 4.42
C MET A 493 -14.10 -10.94 5.94
N ASP A 494 -12.90 -10.69 6.47
CA ASP A 494 -12.64 -10.58 7.90
C ASP A 494 -11.90 -9.26 8.22
N PRO A 495 -12.63 -8.18 8.55
CA PRO A 495 -12.05 -6.88 8.84
C PRO A 495 -11.46 -6.77 10.25
N ASP A 496 -11.63 -7.78 11.10
CA ASP A 496 -11.24 -7.80 12.52
C ASP A 496 -10.06 -8.72 12.83
N ASP A 497 -9.61 -9.53 11.87
CA ASP A 497 -8.40 -10.36 12.00
C ASP A 497 -7.13 -9.48 12.14
N VAL A 498 -6.52 -9.58 13.32
CA VAL A 498 -5.32 -8.86 13.72
C VAL A 498 -4.09 -9.24 12.89
N TRP A 499 -3.90 -10.54 12.61
CA TRP A 499 -2.71 -11.04 11.92
C TRP A 499 -2.82 -10.84 10.42
N LEU A 500 -4.02 -11.01 9.84
CA LEU A 500 -4.31 -10.58 8.48
C LEU A 500 -4.01 -9.08 8.29
N THR A 501 -4.45 -8.23 9.23
CA THR A 501 -4.15 -6.80 9.23
C THR A 501 -2.63 -6.53 9.27
N TYR A 502 -1.89 -7.28 10.09
CA TYR A 502 -0.43 -7.19 10.18
C TYR A 502 0.26 -7.54 8.86
N HIS A 503 -0.05 -8.70 8.27
CA HIS A 503 0.54 -9.12 7.00
C HIS A 503 0.17 -8.18 5.84
N TYR A 504 -1.07 -7.68 5.80
CA TYR A 504 -1.49 -6.71 4.80
C TYR A 504 -0.74 -5.37 4.94
N ALA A 505 -0.63 -4.83 6.16
CA ALA A 505 0.11 -3.59 6.43
C ALA A 505 1.61 -3.71 6.12
N GLN A 506 2.23 -4.85 6.42
CA GLN A 506 3.62 -5.13 6.06
C GLN A 506 3.80 -5.16 4.53
N THR A 507 2.91 -5.83 3.82
CA THR A 507 2.91 -5.92 2.35
C THR A 507 2.69 -4.57 1.68
N LEU A 508 1.76 -3.75 2.18
CA LEU A 508 1.53 -2.38 1.71
C LEU A 508 2.78 -1.49 1.87
N ARG A 509 3.54 -1.65 2.96
CA ARG A 509 4.81 -0.92 3.13
C ARG A 509 5.86 -1.35 2.11
N GLN A 510 6.02 -2.65 1.85
CA GLN A 510 6.93 -3.15 0.81
C GLN A 510 6.50 -2.75 -0.61
N ALA A 511 5.18 -2.59 -0.83
CA ALA A 511 4.61 -2.02 -2.05
C ALA A 511 4.74 -0.48 -2.16
N GLY A 512 5.49 0.17 -1.28
CA GLY A 512 5.70 1.63 -1.30
C GLY A 512 4.50 2.47 -0.82
N GLN A 513 3.53 1.88 -0.10
CA GLN A 513 2.28 2.52 0.33
C GLN A 513 2.14 2.61 1.88
N PRO A 514 3.12 3.17 2.62
CA PRO A 514 3.12 3.15 4.09
C PRO A 514 1.93 3.89 4.72
N GLN A 515 1.44 4.97 4.11
CA GLN A 515 0.28 5.73 4.61
C GLN A 515 -1.00 4.89 4.69
N GLN A 516 -1.20 3.96 3.74
CA GLN A 516 -2.36 3.08 3.75
C GLN A 516 -2.25 2.01 4.85
N ALA A 517 -1.04 1.50 5.07
CA ALA A 517 -0.73 0.54 6.12
C ALA A 517 -0.95 1.14 7.53
N ASP A 518 -0.48 2.37 7.76
CA ASP A 518 -0.72 3.10 9.01
C ASP A 518 -2.20 3.36 9.25
N ALA A 519 -2.95 3.75 8.22
CA ALA A 519 -4.39 3.98 8.30
C ALA A 519 -5.21 2.68 8.50
N LEU A 520 -4.67 1.52 8.11
CA LEU A 520 -5.27 0.21 8.37
C LEU A 520 -5.15 -0.15 9.85
N PHE A 521 -3.92 -0.13 10.39
CA PHE A 521 -3.67 -0.43 11.81
C PHE A 521 -4.33 0.56 12.76
N SER A 522 -4.36 1.86 12.43
CA SER A 522 -5.01 2.88 13.25
C SER A 522 -6.51 2.60 13.45
N ARG A 523 -7.19 2.10 12.41
CA ARG A 523 -8.61 1.70 12.50
C ARG A 523 -8.82 0.46 13.35
N LEU A 524 -7.96 -0.56 13.20
CA LEU A 524 -8.00 -1.76 14.04
C LEU A 524 -7.75 -1.41 15.53
N ALA A 525 -6.75 -0.57 15.81
CA ALA A 525 -6.40 -0.13 17.17
C ALA A 525 -7.52 0.67 17.85
N GLN A 526 -8.25 1.51 17.10
CA GLN A 526 -9.41 2.22 17.63
C GLN A 526 -10.58 1.29 17.97
N LYS A 527 -10.77 0.21 17.19
CA LYS A 527 -11.88 -0.74 17.37
C LYS A 527 -11.61 -1.81 18.43
N GLN A 528 -10.35 -2.27 18.57
CA GLN A 528 -9.95 -3.37 19.45
C GLN A 528 -8.91 -2.92 20.50
N ARG A 529 -9.13 -1.75 21.13
CA ARG A 529 -8.16 -1.09 22.02
C ARG A 529 -7.63 -1.96 23.17
N ASP A 530 -8.46 -2.86 23.69
CA ASP A 530 -8.15 -3.72 24.84
C ASP A 530 -7.67 -5.14 24.44
N ASN A 531 -7.38 -5.40 23.16
CA ASN A 531 -6.93 -6.71 22.67
C ASN A 531 -5.39 -6.84 22.72
N PRO A 532 -4.82 -7.77 23.53
CA PRO A 532 -3.37 -7.99 23.60
C PRO A 532 -2.72 -8.39 22.28
N GLN A 533 -3.41 -9.16 21.44
CA GLN A 533 -2.91 -9.54 20.12
C GLN A 533 -2.80 -8.31 19.21
N GLN A 534 -3.81 -7.43 19.23
CA GLN A 534 -3.82 -6.20 18.44
C GLN A 534 -2.66 -5.29 18.84
N ALA A 535 -2.51 -5.02 20.13
CA ALA A 535 -1.45 -4.14 20.63
C ALA A 535 -0.05 -4.70 20.30
N TYR A 536 0.13 -6.02 20.43
CA TYR A 536 1.39 -6.68 20.06
C TYR A 536 1.67 -6.61 18.56
N ALA A 537 0.70 -6.97 17.71
CA ALA A 537 0.87 -6.93 16.25
C ALA A 537 1.11 -5.51 15.72
N TYR A 538 0.45 -4.50 16.28
CA TYR A 538 0.69 -3.12 15.91
C TYR A 538 2.06 -2.61 16.41
N ALA A 539 2.48 -3.01 17.62
CA ALA A 539 3.82 -2.70 18.11
C ALA A 539 4.92 -3.39 17.28
N LEU A 540 4.72 -4.64 16.82
CA LEU A 540 5.63 -5.30 15.87
C LEU A 540 5.73 -4.53 14.55
N TYR A 541 4.59 -4.11 13.97
CA TYR A 541 4.56 -3.33 12.75
C TYR A 541 5.27 -1.97 12.89
N LEU A 542 5.07 -1.27 14.01
CA LEU A 542 5.75 -0.01 14.33
C LEU A 542 7.26 -0.21 14.53
N SER A 543 7.68 -1.24 15.26
CA SER A 543 9.11 -1.53 15.48
C SER A 543 9.80 -1.97 14.19
N GLY A 544 9.17 -2.81 13.37
CA GLY A 544 9.68 -3.20 12.06
C GLY A 544 9.75 -2.04 11.04
N SER A 545 9.24 -0.86 11.41
CA SER A 545 9.34 0.39 10.65
C SER A 545 10.10 1.49 11.40
N ASP A 546 10.98 1.10 12.33
CA ASP A 546 11.90 1.97 13.07
C ASP A 546 11.20 3.05 13.92
N ARG A 547 9.93 2.80 14.29
CA ARG A 547 9.09 3.68 15.11
C ARG A 547 8.98 3.15 16.55
N ASP A 548 10.12 2.77 17.13
CA ASP A 548 10.19 2.03 18.39
C ASP A 548 9.54 2.75 19.58
N ARG A 549 9.63 4.09 19.65
CA ARG A 549 8.90 4.87 20.67
C ARG A 549 7.38 4.77 20.54
N GLN A 550 6.86 4.71 19.31
CA GLN A 550 5.42 4.51 19.07
C GLN A 550 5.03 3.06 19.35
N ALA A 551 5.88 2.08 18.99
CA ALA A 551 5.68 0.67 19.34
C ALA A 551 5.59 0.46 20.86
N LEU A 552 6.50 1.08 21.63
CA LEU A 552 6.48 1.00 23.09
C LEU A 552 5.27 1.71 23.70
N ALA A 553 4.87 2.87 23.15
CA ALA A 553 3.64 3.54 23.55
C ALA A 553 2.40 2.68 23.28
N GLN A 554 2.37 1.93 22.16
CA GLN A 554 1.28 1.01 21.82
C GLN A 554 1.23 -0.23 22.74
N LEU A 555 2.36 -0.78 23.20
CA LEU A 555 2.35 -1.82 24.23
C LEU A 555 1.84 -1.28 25.58
N ASN A 556 2.19 -0.04 25.91
CA ASN A 556 1.78 0.65 27.13
C ASN A 556 0.30 1.11 27.13
N THR A 557 -0.48 0.92 26.05
CA THR A 557 -1.94 1.13 26.12
C THR A 557 -2.63 0.05 26.96
N LEU A 558 -1.98 -1.11 27.14
CA LEU A 558 -2.46 -2.22 27.95
C LEU A 558 -1.71 -2.28 29.29
N PRO A 559 -2.38 -2.62 30.41
CA PRO A 559 -1.72 -2.88 31.68
C PRO A 559 -0.68 -4.01 31.55
N ALA A 560 0.47 -3.86 32.21
CA ALA A 560 1.57 -4.84 32.14
C ALA A 560 1.17 -6.28 32.57
N ALA A 561 0.13 -6.42 33.40
CA ALA A 561 -0.43 -7.72 33.77
C ALA A 561 -1.06 -8.50 32.60
N GLN A 562 -1.43 -7.81 31.51
CA GLN A 562 -1.98 -8.40 30.28
C GLN A 562 -0.89 -8.75 29.24
N TRP A 563 0.38 -8.39 29.50
CA TRP A 563 1.48 -8.67 28.57
C TRP A 563 1.91 -10.14 28.69
N ASN A 564 1.89 -10.84 27.54
CA ASN A 564 2.57 -12.13 27.39
C ASN A 564 4.10 -11.96 27.29
N ASP A 565 4.84 -13.06 27.28
CA ASP A 565 6.31 -13.00 27.32
C ASP A 565 6.91 -12.34 26.08
N ASN A 566 6.35 -12.60 24.89
CA ASN A 566 6.77 -11.93 23.64
C ASN A 566 6.59 -10.39 23.71
N MET A 567 5.51 -9.91 24.32
CA MET A 567 5.28 -8.48 24.55
C MET A 567 6.29 -7.90 25.55
N ARG A 568 6.68 -8.66 26.58
CA ARG A 568 7.69 -8.24 27.57
C ARG A 568 9.07 -8.15 26.94
N GLU A 569 9.46 -9.16 26.17
CA GLU A 569 10.72 -9.19 25.42
C GLU A 569 10.80 -8.03 24.42
N LEU A 570 9.75 -7.83 23.62
CA LEU A 570 9.65 -6.70 22.70
C LEU A 570 9.74 -5.37 23.47
N ALA A 571 8.99 -5.20 24.56
CA ALA A 571 9.06 -3.98 25.37
C ALA A 571 10.45 -3.76 26.00
N GLN A 572 11.17 -4.81 26.38
CA GLN A 572 12.53 -4.71 26.92
C GLN A 572 13.53 -4.28 25.83
N ARG A 573 13.45 -4.88 24.64
CA ARG A 573 14.25 -4.48 23.46
C ARG A 573 13.97 -3.02 23.08
N LEU A 574 12.70 -2.62 23.01
CA LEU A 574 12.26 -1.26 22.69
C LEU A 574 12.70 -0.24 23.74
N LYS A 575 12.66 -0.58 25.03
CA LYS A 575 13.16 0.27 26.12
C LYS A 575 14.67 0.50 26.00
N MET A 576 15.45 -0.56 25.76
CA MET A 576 16.90 -0.44 25.54
C MET A 576 17.19 0.44 24.32
N GLN A 577 16.48 0.21 23.22
CA GLN A 577 16.65 0.99 21.99
C GLN A 577 16.30 2.47 22.23
N ALA A 578 15.19 2.78 22.91
CA ALA A 578 14.82 4.15 23.29
C ALA A 578 15.82 4.82 24.25
N THR A 579 16.47 4.07 25.14
CA THR A 579 17.55 4.56 26.02
C THR A 579 18.77 4.96 25.19
N LEU A 580 19.24 4.09 24.29
CA LEU A 580 20.36 4.41 23.39
C LEU A 580 20.02 5.60 22.47
N GLU A 581 18.79 5.64 21.92
CA GLU A 581 18.28 6.75 21.10
C GLU A 581 18.26 8.09 21.84
N GLN A 582 17.91 8.08 23.14
CA GLN A 582 17.89 9.28 23.98
C GLN A 582 19.31 9.77 24.26
N ALA A 583 20.26 8.85 24.48
CA ALA A 583 21.66 9.18 24.66
C ALA A 583 22.27 9.75 23.37
N GLU A 584 22.04 9.10 22.22
CA GLU A 584 22.53 9.61 20.92
C GLU A 584 21.88 10.96 20.56
N ARG A 585 20.63 11.23 20.98
CA ARG A 585 20.01 12.56 20.84
C ARG A 585 20.63 13.64 21.73
N LEU A 586 21.06 13.31 22.96
CA LEU A 586 21.82 14.24 23.81
C LEU A 586 23.19 14.55 23.16
N ARG A 587 23.88 13.51 22.68
CA ARG A 587 25.15 13.61 21.97
C ARG A 587 25.04 14.44 20.68
N ALA A 588 24.03 14.18 19.84
CA ALA A 588 23.78 14.94 18.61
C ALA A 588 23.35 16.40 18.87
N ALA A 589 22.85 16.72 20.07
CA ALA A 589 22.59 18.08 20.53
C ALA A 589 23.84 18.78 21.12
N GLY A 590 25.00 18.11 21.14
CA GLY A 590 26.27 18.62 21.67
C GLY A 590 26.53 18.29 23.14
N ASP A 591 25.60 17.65 23.85
CA ASP A 591 25.76 17.22 25.25
C ASP A 591 26.17 15.75 25.35
N GLU A 592 27.34 15.42 24.79
CA GLU A 592 27.93 14.09 24.92
C GLU A 592 28.29 13.71 26.38
N PRO A 593 28.78 14.62 27.24
CA PRO A 593 28.99 14.31 28.66
C PRO A 593 27.69 13.94 29.39
N GLY A 594 26.60 14.65 29.14
CA GLY A 594 25.27 14.32 29.64
C GLY A 594 24.74 13.00 29.09
N ALA A 595 25.00 12.70 27.82
CA ALA A 595 24.68 11.42 27.20
C ALA A 595 25.41 10.23 27.88
N VAL A 596 26.72 10.36 28.09
CA VAL A 596 27.54 9.36 28.80
C VAL A 596 27.07 9.18 30.25
N ALA A 597 26.78 10.29 30.94
CA ALA A 597 26.25 10.25 32.31
C ALA A 597 24.84 9.63 32.39
N TYR A 598 24.01 9.82 31.36
CA TYR A 598 22.69 9.19 31.25
C TYR A 598 22.79 7.67 31.03
N LEU A 599 23.72 7.22 30.18
CA LEU A 599 23.98 5.79 29.94
C LEU A 599 24.57 5.10 31.17
N ARG A 600 25.58 5.70 31.82
CA ARG A 600 26.21 5.12 33.03
C ARG A 600 25.30 5.05 34.27
N ARG A 601 24.12 5.68 34.24
CA ARG A 601 23.09 5.58 35.28
C ARG A 601 22.10 4.42 35.06
N GLN A 602 22.14 3.78 33.90
CA GLN A 602 21.30 2.63 33.60
C GLN A 602 21.87 1.36 34.26
N PRO A 603 21.08 0.28 34.40
CA PRO A 603 21.61 -1.03 34.77
C PRO A 603 22.69 -1.49 33.79
N ALA A 604 23.71 -2.19 34.29
CA ALA A 604 24.84 -2.66 33.48
C ALA A 604 24.36 -3.63 32.38
N ASP A 605 24.61 -3.26 31.12
CA ASP A 605 24.13 -3.97 29.93
C ASP A 605 25.19 -3.91 28.82
N THR A 606 25.41 -5.03 28.13
CA THR A 606 26.43 -5.16 27.09
C THR A 606 26.29 -4.15 25.96
N ARG A 607 25.06 -3.77 25.57
CA ARG A 607 24.84 -2.79 24.49
C ARG A 607 25.20 -1.37 24.95
N ILE A 608 25.00 -1.07 26.22
CA ILE A 608 25.38 0.22 26.82
C ILE A 608 26.91 0.31 26.96
N ASP A 609 27.55 -0.74 27.46
CA ASP A 609 29.00 -0.78 27.62
C ASP A 609 29.72 -0.71 26.25
N LEU A 610 29.19 -1.40 25.22
CA LEU A 610 29.69 -1.28 23.83
C LEU A 610 29.50 0.13 23.26
N GLN A 611 28.32 0.75 23.40
CA GLN A 611 28.07 2.12 22.92
C GLN A 611 29.03 3.13 23.57
N LEU A 612 29.29 2.97 24.87
CA LEU A 612 30.23 3.82 25.61
C LEU A 612 31.68 3.61 25.13
N ALA A 613 32.07 2.37 24.83
CA ALA A 613 33.38 2.06 24.25
C ALA A 613 33.55 2.65 22.85
N ASP A 614 32.56 2.48 21.97
CA ASP A 614 32.55 3.05 20.61
C ASP A 614 32.61 4.58 20.63
N TRP A 615 31.92 5.23 21.58
CA TRP A 615 32.00 6.69 21.77
C TRP A 615 33.37 7.12 22.30
N ALA A 616 33.95 6.42 23.27
CA ALA A 616 35.29 6.71 23.77
C ALA A 616 36.35 6.55 22.65
N LEU A 617 36.22 5.51 21.82
CA LEU A 617 37.05 5.27 20.65
C LEU A 617 36.93 6.43 19.64
N ALA A 618 35.70 6.88 19.35
CA ALA A 618 35.45 8.02 18.47
C ALA A 618 35.99 9.36 19.01
N ARG A 619 36.09 9.53 20.34
CA ARG A 619 36.73 10.70 20.97
C ARG A 619 38.27 10.64 21.02
N GLY A 620 38.88 9.51 20.63
CA GLY A 620 40.32 9.28 20.81
C GLY A 620 40.71 8.86 22.24
N GLU A 621 39.75 8.57 23.11
CA GLU A 621 39.97 8.09 24.48
C GLU A 621 40.24 6.57 24.48
N TYR A 622 41.26 6.16 23.73
CA TYR A 622 41.50 4.76 23.38
C TYR A 622 41.64 3.82 24.59
N ASP A 623 42.30 4.26 25.66
CA ASP A 623 42.45 3.44 26.88
C ASP A 623 41.14 3.30 27.66
N ALA A 624 40.25 4.28 27.59
CA ALA A 624 38.91 4.17 28.16
C ALA A 624 38.04 3.22 27.31
N ALA A 625 38.13 3.30 25.98
CA ALA A 625 37.47 2.38 25.07
C ALA A 625 37.91 0.92 25.31
N LEU A 626 39.22 0.67 25.39
CA LEU A 626 39.79 -0.64 25.74
C LEU A 626 39.27 -1.14 27.09
N ALA A 627 39.17 -0.28 28.11
CA ALA A 627 38.64 -0.66 29.42
C ALA A 627 37.13 -1.00 29.38
N ASP A 628 36.33 -0.32 28.56
CA ASP A 628 34.91 -0.64 28.36
C ASP A 628 34.71 -1.92 27.52
N TYR A 629 35.50 -2.17 26.47
CA TYR A 629 35.49 -3.45 25.75
C TYR A 629 35.94 -4.63 26.64
N GLN A 630 36.97 -4.43 27.48
CA GLN A 630 37.40 -5.43 28.45
C GLN A 630 36.32 -5.74 29.50
N ARG A 631 35.57 -4.73 29.97
CA ARG A 631 34.38 -4.95 30.82
C ARG A 631 33.39 -5.89 30.14
N VAL A 632 33.05 -5.65 28.88
CA VAL A 632 32.17 -6.55 28.11
C VAL A 632 32.74 -7.97 28.06
N ARG A 633 34.03 -8.13 27.76
CA ARG A 633 34.68 -9.45 27.71
C ARG A 633 34.75 -10.19 29.04
N THR A 634 34.78 -9.50 30.18
CA THR A 634 34.70 -10.18 31.49
C THR A 634 33.32 -10.81 31.75
N ARG A 635 32.25 -10.27 31.17
CA ARG A 635 30.89 -10.82 31.21
C ARG A 635 30.63 -11.82 30.07
N GLU A 636 31.15 -11.53 28.89
CA GLU A 636 30.96 -12.30 27.65
C GLU A 636 32.32 -12.51 26.93
N PRO A 637 33.13 -13.51 27.32
CA PRO A 637 34.50 -13.70 26.79
C PRO A 637 34.58 -13.84 25.26
N ASN A 638 33.51 -14.32 24.64
CA ASN A 638 33.40 -14.57 23.19
C ASN A 638 32.61 -13.48 22.44
N ASN A 639 32.23 -12.36 23.07
CA ASN A 639 31.49 -11.28 22.39
C ASN A 639 32.29 -10.78 21.15
N PRO A 640 31.72 -10.79 19.93
CA PRO A 640 32.46 -10.44 18.71
C PRO A 640 32.69 -8.93 18.59
N ASP A 641 31.72 -8.09 18.96
CA ASP A 641 31.83 -6.64 18.87
C ASP A 641 32.88 -6.07 19.82
N ALA A 642 32.99 -6.60 21.05
CA ALA A 642 34.02 -6.18 22.00
C ALA A 642 35.44 -6.57 21.56
N ARG A 643 35.60 -7.78 21.00
CA ARG A 643 36.87 -8.25 20.44
C ARG A 643 37.32 -7.39 19.26
N LEU A 644 36.39 -7.08 18.36
CA LEU A 644 36.65 -6.23 17.20
C LEU A 644 36.88 -4.77 17.58
N GLY A 645 36.16 -4.26 18.59
CA GLY A 645 36.37 -2.95 19.17
C GLY A 645 37.76 -2.78 19.81
N GLU A 646 38.27 -3.79 20.51
CA GLU A 646 39.67 -3.78 20.97
C GLU A 646 40.66 -3.67 19.81
N ILE A 647 40.45 -4.44 18.73
CA ILE A 647 41.29 -4.40 17.53
C ILE A 647 41.24 -3.01 16.87
N GLU A 648 40.04 -2.44 16.71
CA GLU A 648 39.85 -1.09 16.16
C GLU A 648 40.49 -0.01 17.05
N ALA A 649 40.47 -0.17 18.38
CA ALA A 649 41.19 0.70 19.30
C ALA A 649 42.72 0.58 19.18
N TYR A 650 43.28 -0.62 18.99
CA TYR A 650 44.71 -0.79 18.70
C TYR A 650 45.10 -0.17 17.34
N VAL A 651 44.25 -0.31 16.32
CA VAL A 651 44.43 0.36 15.02
C VAL A 651 44.45 1.88 15.18
N ALA A 652 43.49 2.44 15.92
CA ALA A 652 43.40 3.88 16.15
C ALA A 652 44.55 4.44 17.03
N GLN A 653 45.11 3.63 17.94
CA GLN A 653 46.35 3.93 18.67
C GLN A 653 47.62 3.84 17.79
N GLY A 654 47.53 3.40 16.53
CA GLY A 654 48.69 3.11 15.68
C GLY A 654 49.47 1.84 16.05
N LYS A 655 48.95 1.03 16.98
CA LYS A 655 49.53 -0.26 17.43
C LYS A 655 49.16 -1.39 16.46
N LEU A 656 49.58 -1.22 15.21
CA LEU A 656 49.20 -2.09 14.09
C LEU A 656 49.71 -3.53 14.26
N SER A 657 50.84 -3.72 14.95
CA SER A 657 51.40 -5.05 15.29
C SER A 657 50.45 -5.84 16.21
N GLU A 658 49.98 -5.21 17.27
CA GLU A 658 49.08 -5.80 18.26
C GLU A 658 47.71 -6.06 17.66
N ALA A 659 47.17 -5.11 16.89
CA ALA A 659 45.94 -5.32 16.12
C ALA A 659 46.06 -6.52 15.15
N ARG A 660 47.18 -6.63 14.41
CA ARG A 660 47.43 -7.76 13.50
C ARG A 660 47.53 -9.09 14.25
N GLN A 661 48.22 -9.12 15.40
CA GLN A 661 48.33 -10.32 16.21
C GLN A 661 46.95 -10.76 16.73
N ARG A 662 46.12 -9.84 17.24
CA ARG A 662 44.75 -10.12 17.69
C ARG A 662 43.90 -10.71 16.56
N LEU A 663 43.88 -10.07 15.39
CA LEU A 663 43.19 -10.55 14.19
C LEU A 663 43.61 -11.98 13.76
N GLN A 664 44.87 -12.36 13.97
CA GLN A 664 45.39 -13.69 13.66
C GLN A 664 45.07 -14.74 14.74
N THR A 665 45.03 -14.37 16.01
CA THR A 665 44.94 -15.32 17.14
C THR A 665 43.55 -15.52 17.71
N GLU A 666 42.64 -14.55 17.56
CA GLU A 666 41.30 -14.67 18.12
C GLU A 666 40.39 -15.52 17.21
N PRO A 667 39.40 -16.26 17.76
CA PRO A 667 38.49 -17.06 16.95
C PRO A 667 37.65 -16.18 16.01
N GLN A 668 38.04 -16.15 14.74
CA GLN A 668 37.26 -15.55 13.65
C GLN A 668 35.89 -16.25 13.60
N GLU A 669 34.81 -15.50 13.35
CA GLU A 669 33.53 -16.13 13.00
C GLU A 669 33.73 -16.96 11.71
N PRO A 670 33.16 -18.19 11.60
CA PRO A 670 33.40 -19.04 10.44
C PRO A 670 33.01 -18.38 9.10
N GLU A 671 31.94 -17.57 9.12
CA GLU A 671 31.45 -16.75 8.01
C GLU A 671 30.99 -15.38 8.56
N PRO A 672 31.88 -14.37 8.62
CA PRO A 672 31.52 -13.02 9.07
C PRO A 672 30.54 -12.39 8.08
N SER A 673 29.32 -12.09 8.52
CA SER A 673 28.24 -11.60 7.65
C SER A 673 27.79 -10.17 8.03
N GLY A 674 27.27 -9.44 7.05
CA GLY A 674 26.82 -8.06 7.24
C GLY A 674 27.90 -7.12 7.80
N ASN A 675 27.59 -6.42 8.89
CA ASN A 675 28.46 -5.39 9.45
C ASN A 675 29.69 -5.92 10.22
N SER A 676 29.62 -7.11 10.83
CA SER A 676 30.79 -7.69 11.54
C SER A 676 31.91 -7.98 10.55
N GLY A 677 31.58 -8.66 9.44
CA GLY A 677 32.53 -8.93 8.36
C GLY A 677 33.13 -7.66 7.74
N ARG A 678 32.32 -6.60 7.53
CA ARG A 678 32.81 -5.30 7.04
C ARG A 678 33.87 -4.71 7.98
N ARG A 679 33.59 -4.67 9.29
CA ARG A 679 34.52 -4.17 10.31
C ARG A 679 35.82 -5.00 10.33
N VAL A 680 35.72 -6.34 10.30
CA VAL A 680 36.89 -7.24 10.24
C VAL A 680 37.73 -7.00 8.98
N ALA A 681 37.10 -6.82 7.81
CA ALA A 681 37.80 -6.52 6.57
C ALA A 681 38.52 -5.16 6.63
N ASN A 682 37.86 -4.12 7.15
CA ASN A 682 38.48 -2.81 7.37
C ASN A 682 39.65 -2.88 8.36
N ALA A 683 39.56 -3.70 9.41
CA ALA A 683 40.64 -3.93 10.36
C ALA A 683 41.84 -4.65 9.71
N TRP A 684 41.60 -5.68 8.89
CA TRP A 684 42.66 -6.33 8.09
C TRP A 684 43.34 -5.35 7.14
N TYR A 685 42.58 -4.51 6.45
CA TYR A 685 43.12 -3.46 5.59
C TYR A 685 44.01 -2.49 6.38
N ALA A 686 43.53 -1.99 7.52
CA ALA A 686 44.26 -1.03 8.35
C ALA A 686 45.57 -1.59 8.93
N VAL A 687 45.67 -2.90 9.18
CA VAL A 687 46.93 -3.55 9.59
C VAL A 687 47.82 -3.94 8.40
N GLY A 688 47.55 -3.45 7.19
CA GLY A 688 48.37 -3.64 6.00
C GLY A 688 48.19 -4.99 5.30
N GLU A 689 47.02 -5.61 5.42
CA GLU A 689 46.70 -6.91 4.81
C GLU A 689 45.53 -6.77 3.80
N PRO A 690 45.69 -5.99 2.72
CA PRO A 690 44.62 -5.58 1.83
C PRO A 690 43.96 -6.76 1.08
N GLN A 691 44.71 -7.82 0.78
CA GLN A 691 44.16 -9.01 0.11
C GLN A 691 43.10 -9.71 0.98
N LYS A 692 43.38 -9.90 2.28
CA LYS A 692 42.42 -10.50 3.23
C LYS A 692 41.15 -9.69 3.33
N ALA A 693 41.27 -8.35 3.30
CA ALA A 693 40.12 -7.46 3.26
C ALA A 693 39.30 -7.66 1.97
N SER A 694 39.92 -7.70 0.79
CA SER A 694 39.24 -7.97 -0.49
C SER A 694 38.57 -9.34 -0.55
N ASP A 695 39.20 -10.39 0.01
CA ASP A 695 38.63 -11.74 0.04
C ASP A 695 37.37 -11.81 0.93
N ILE A 696 37.32 -11.03 2.02
CA ILE A 696 36.12 -10.88 2.86
C ILE A 696 35.08 -10.01 2.13
N PHE A 697 35.45 -8.86 1.58
CA PHE A 697 34.52 -8.00 0.84
C PHE A 697 33.91 -8.69 -0.38
N THR A 698 34.64 -9.55 -1.08
CA THR A 698 34.09 -10.35 -2.20
C THR A 698 32.95 -11.27 -1.74
N ARG A 699 33.12 -11.97 -0.61
CA ARG A 699 32.06 -12.79 0.00
C ARG A 699 30.89 -11.93 0.48
N LEU A 700 31.16 -10.83 1.18
CA LEU A 700 30.12 -9.90 1.64
C LEU A 700 29.30 -9.32 0.49
N LYS A 701 29.94 -8.90 -0.62
CA LYS A 701 29.26 -8.42 -1.82
C LYS A 701 28.39 -9.49 -2.47
N THR A 702 28.82 -10.75 -2.44
CA THR A 702 28.04 -11.88 -2.97
C THR A 702 26.81 -12.16 -2.11
N ALA A 703 26.95 -12.19 -0.78
CA ALA A 703 25.82 -12.34 0.14
C ALA A 703 24.84 -11.15 0.03
N ALA A 704 25.37 -9.93 0.03
CA ALA A 704 24.59 -8.70 -0.02
C ALA A 704 23.80 -8.52 -1.33
N GLN A 705 24.08 -9.27 -2.41
CA GLN A 705 23.23 -9.26 -3.62
C GLN A 705 21.78 -9.67 -3.31
N GLN A 706 21.56 -10.64 -2.42
CA GLN A 706 20.23 -11.12 -2.05
C GLN A 706 19.53 -10.27 -0.98
N GLU A 707 20.26 -9.39 -0.29
CA GLU A 707 19.69 -8.49 0.71
C GLU A 707 18.93 -7.31 0.06
N PRO A 708 17.85 -6.79 0.69
CA PRO A 708 17.20 -5.56 0.26
C PRO A 708 18.13 -4.34 0.36
N ALA A 709 17.75 -3.23 -0.29
CA ALA A 709 18.44 -1.96 -0.10
C ALA A 709 18.37 -1.50 1.36
N GLY A 710 19.46 -0.94 1.88
CA GLY A 710 19.61 -0.59 3.28
C GLY A 710 21.05 -0.20 3.64
N GLN A 711 21.21 0.39 4.83
CA GLN A 711 22.47 0.98 5.29
C GLN A 711 23.63 -0.02 5.32
N ALA A 712 23.40 -1.27 5.75
CA ALA A 712 24.43 -2.31 5.83
C ALA A 712 25.00 -2.66 4.43
N LYS A 713 24.12 -2.95 3.46
CA LYS A 713 24.48 -3.22 2.06
C LYS A 713 25.23 -2.04 1.43
N ALA A 714 24.80 -0.81 1.69
CA ALA A 714 25.46 0.40 1.19
C ALA A 714 26.87 0.60 1.77
N LEU A 715 27.06 0.32 3.07
CA LEU A 715 28.37 0.37 3.72
C LEU A 715 29.34 -0.70 3.19
N ILE A 716 28.85 -1.90 2.86
CA ILE A 716 29.67 -2.96 2.26
C ILE A 716 30.26 -2.49 0.93
N TYR A 717 29.43 -2.00 0.00
CA TYR A 717 29.91 -1.53 -1.30
C TYR A 717 30.79 -0.27 -1.20
N ARG A 718 30.47 0.69 -0.33
CA ARG A 718 31.30 1.90 -0.16
C ARG A 718 32.69 1.55 0.36
N ASP A 719 32.78 0.70 1.39
CA ASP A 719 34.08 0.38 2.00
C ASP A 719 34.91 -0.56 1.09
N ALA A 720 34.25 -1.46 0.34
CA ALA A 720 34.90 -2.22 -0.74
C ALA A 720 35.48 -1.28 -1.80
N ALA A 721 34.71 -0.31 -2.31
CA ALA A 721 35.18 0.66 -3.30
C ALA A 721 36.38 1.49 -2.82
N ARG A 722 36.42 1.85 -1.53
CA ARG A 722 37.58 2.53 -0.92
C ARG A 722 38.84 1.67 -0.98
N ILE A 723 38.74 0.38 -0.65
CA ILE A 723 39.89 -0.55 -0.71
C ILE A 723 40.30 -0.83 -2.16
N GLU A 724 39.34 -0.95 -3.07
CA GLU A 724 39.58 -1.16 -4.50
C GLU A 724 40.28 0.04 -5.16
N ARG A 725 39.96 1.28 -4.76
CA ARG A 725 40.69 2.49 -5.16
C ARG A 725 42.17 2.38 -4.80
N GLU A 726 42.47 2.04 -3.55
CA GLU A 726 43.83 1.94 -3.01
C GLU A 726 44.59 0.73 -3.61
N GLN A 727 43.88 -0.34 -4.00
CA GLN A 727 44.41 -1.46 -4.79
C GLN A 727 44.57 -1.16 -6.29
N ARG A 728 44.37 0.09 -6.72
CA ARG A 728 44.49 0.56 -8.12
C ARG A 728 43.48 -0.12 -9.06
N GLN A 729 42.27 -0.37 -8.57
CA GLN A 729 41.13 -0.93 -9.33
C GLN A 729 39.99 0.11 -9.45
N PRO A 730 40.23 1.32 -9.99
CA PRO A 730 39.27 2.42 -9.97
C PRO A 730 37.96 2.11 -10.71
N ALA A 731 38.00 1.29 -11.76
CA ALA A 731 36.79 0.86 -12.48
C ALA A 731 35.87 -0.03 -11.63
N LEU A 732 36.45 -0.91 -10.81
CA LEU A 732 35.70 -1.76 -9.88
C LEU A 732 35.14 -0.90 -8.73
N ALA A 733 35.96 -0.02 -8.17
CA ALA A 733 35.53 0.94 -7.16
C ALA A 733 34.38 1.83 -7.65
N GLN A 734 34.42 2.30 -8.90
CA GLN A 734 33.32 3.07 -9.49
C GLN A 734 32.04 2.22 -9.64
N GLN A 735 32.15 0.96 -10.05
CA GLN A 735 31.01 0.03 -10.11
C GLN A 735 30.41 -0.19 -8.72
N ASP A 736 31.24 -0.36 -7.69
CA ASP A 736 30.79 -0.52 -6.32
C ASP A 736 30.18 0.77 -5.74
N TYR A 737 30.72 1.96 -6.02
CA TYR A 737 30.03 3.21 -5.66
C TYR A 737 28.65 3.34 -6.33
N LYS A 738 28.50 2.89 -7.59
CA LYS A 738 27.18 2.80 -8.25
C LYS A 738 26.23 1.86 -7.50
N GLN A 739 26.72 0.72 -6.99
CA GLN A 739 25.92 -0.19 -6.15
C GLN A 739 25.60 0.41 -4.77
N ALA A 740 26.56 1.12 -4.16
CA ALA A 740 26.37 1.83 -2.89
C ALA A 740 25.30 2.93 -3.02
N MET A 741 25.24 3.65 -4.15
CA MET A 741 24.18 4.61 -4.43
C MET A 741 22.78 3.97 -4.49
N VAL A 742 22.64 2.78 -5.08
CA VAL A 742 21.36 2.06 -5.10
C VAL A 742 21.01 1.53 -3.72
N ALA A 743 21.96 0.83 -3.07
CA ALA A 743 21.77 0.26 -1.75
C ALA A 743 21.47 1.32 -0.67
N GLY A 744 22.06 2.51 -0.79
CA GLY A 744 21.85 3.63 0.11
C GLY A 744 20.60 4.47 -0.21
N GLY A 745 19.86 4.14 -1.27
CA GLY A 745 18.69 4.92 -1.68
C GLY A 745 19.01 6.36 -2.11
N ILE A 746 20.09 6.53 -2.86
CA ILE A 746 20.39 7.75 -3.65
C ILE A 746 19.67 7.69 -5.00
N THR A 747 19.55 6.49 -5.59
CA THR A 747 18.84 6.21 -6.85
C THR A 747 18.15 4.84 -6.76
N PRO A 748 16.98 4.61 -7.38
CA PRO A 748 16.35 3.28 -7.43
C PRO A 748 17.06 2.29 -8.37
N THR A 749 17.90 2.77 -9.29
CA THR A 749 18.56 1.94 -10.32
C THR A 749 20.03 2.33 -10.50
N VAL A 750 20.85 1.35 -10.87
CA VAL A 750 22.29 1.53 -11.15
C VAL A 750 22.44 2.47 -12.36
N PRO A 751 23.15 3.61 -12.25
CA PRO A 751 23.31 4.54 -13.37
C PRO A 751 24.20 3.95 -14.46
N GLN A 752 23.68 3.91 -15.68
CA GLN A 752 24.32 3.22 -16.81
C GLN A 752 25.41 4.07 -17.46
N ASP A 753 25.20 5.38 -17.56
CA ASP A 753 26.11 6.36 -18.15
C ASP A 753 26.82 7.25 -17.12
N ASN A 754 27.79 8.04 -17.59
CA ASN A 754 28.60 8.94 -16.76
C ASN A 754 27.85 10.20 -16.31
N ASP A 755 26.98 10.75 -17.14
CA ASP A 755 26.25 11.98 -16.84
C ASP A 755 25.23 11.72 -15.72
N SER A 756 24.45 10.64 -15.82
CA SER A 756 23.56 10.18 -14.75
C SER A 756 24.33 9.84 -13.47
N TYR A 757 25.49 9.17 -13.57
CA TYR A 757 26.31 8.84 -12.40
C TYR A 757 26.87 10.07 -11.69
N THR A 758 27.48 10.99 -12.43
CA THR A 758 28.08 12.20 -11.85
C THR A 758 27.02 13.18 -11.37
N TYR A 759 25.87 13.29 -12.03
CA TYR A 759 24.71 14.04 -11.51
C TYR A 759 24.28 13.55 -10.13
N LEU A 760 24.30 12.24 -9.88
CA LEU A 760 23.99 11.65 -8.58
C LEU A 760 25.07 11.91 -7.50
N THR A 761 26.26 12.43 -7.85
CA THR A 761 27.27 12.85 -6.87
C THR A 761 27.05 14.25 -6.30
N ARG A 762 26.11 15.04 -6.85
CA ARG A 762 25.80 16.38 -6.33
C ARG A 762 25.35 16.33 -4.87
N ASN A 763 25.81 17.29 -4.08
CA ASN A 763 25.39 17.44 -2.68
C ASN A 763 23.87 17.58 -2.56
N ASN A 764 23.33 17.09 -1.45
CA ASN A 764 21.94 17.26 -1.08
C ASN A 764 21.84 17.56 0.42
N PRO A 765 21.32 18.73 0.83
CA PRO A 765 21.20 19.09 2.24
C PRO A 765 20.36 18.12 3.09
N SER A 766 19.45 17.35 2.47
CA SER A 766 18.63 16.36 3.18
C SER A 766 19.29 14.99 3.34
N ASP A 767 20.51 14.80 2.84
CA ASP A 767 21.22 13.53 2.95
C ASP A 767 21.82 13.31 4.34
N ASP A 768 21.70 12.08 4.83
CA ASP A 768 22.47 11.59 5.97
C ASP A 768 23.97 11.48 5.67
N TRP A 769 24.75 11.18 6.71
CA TRP A 769 26.21 11.05 6.64
C TRP A 769 26.69 9.98 5.63
N LEU A 770 25.93 8.90 5.45
CA LEU A 770 26.31 7.80 4.58
C LEU A 770 26.07 8.17 3.12
N LYS A 771 24.90 8.73 2.80
CA LYS A 771 24.62 9.22 1.44
C LYS A 771 25.60 10.30 1.04
N ARG A 772 25.84 11.28 1.91
CA ARG A 772 26.81 12.36 1.69
C ARG A 772 28.22 11.80 1.47
N GLY A 773 28.64 10.83 2.27
CA GLY A 773 29.93 10.14 2.11
C GLY A 773 30.05 9.38 0.79
N ILE A 774 29.03 8.59 0.40
CA ILE A 774 29.01 7.87 -0.88
C ILE A 774 29.13 8.84 -2.06
N ARG A 775 28.42 9.98 -2.02
CA ARG A 775 28.49 10.99 -3.09
C ARG A 775 29.86 11.66 -3.18
N ALA A 776 30.45 12.05 -2.04
CA ALA A 776 31.78 12.65 -1.99
C ALA A 776 32.85 11.68 -2.49
N ASP A 777 32.93 10.48 -1.91
CA ASP A 777 33.89 9.44 -2.31
C ASP A 777 33.79 9.12 -3.83
N ALA A 778 32.56 9.05 -4.35
CA ALA A 778 32.27 8.80 -5.76
C ALA A 778 32.66 9.98 -6.67
N ALA A 779 32.44 11.22 -6.24
CA ALA A 779 32.86 12.43 -6.94
C ALA A 779 34.38 12.52 -7.01
N ASP A 780 35.05 12.29 -5.88
CA ASP A 780 36.50 12.40 -5.74
C ASP A 780 37.21 11.36 -6.60
N LEU A 781 36.79 10.08 -6.54
CA LEU A 781 37.31 9.05 -7.43
C LEU A 781 37.08 9.41 -8.91
N TYR A 782 35.88 9.86 -9.27
CA TYR A 782 35.58 10.17 -10.67
C TYR A 782 36.44 11.34 -11.19
N ARG A 783 36.55 12.43 -10.43
CA ARG A 783 37.39 13.59 -10.75
C ARG A 783 38.89 13.25 -10.73
N GLN A 784 39.32 12.32 -9.90
CA GLN A 784 40.69 11.80 -9.88
C GLN A 784 41.00 11.03 -11.18
N GLN A 785 40.04 10.27 -11.73
CA GLN A 785 40.21 9.44 -12.93
C GLN A 785 39.99 10.19 -14.27
N ASP A 786 39.29 11.32 -14.28
CA ASP A 786 38.98 12.05 -15.53
C ASP A 786 40.23 12.66 -16.18
N VAL A 787 40.24 12.84 -17.49
CA VAL A 787 41.29 13.57 -18.21
C VAL A 787 40.76 14.95 -18.57
N ASN A 788 41.39 15.99 -18.05
CA ASN A 788 41.00 17.37 -18.31
C ASN A 788 42.02 18.06 -19.22
N VAL A 789 41.53 18.80 -20.21
CA VAL A 789 42.35 19.72 -21.01
C VAL A 789 41.83 21.13 -20.75
N THR A 790 42.67 22.02 -20.22
CA THR A 790 42.32 23.42 -19.99
C THR A 790 43.19 24.31 -20.85
N LEU A 791 42.56 25.16 -21.66
CA LEU A 791 43.20 26.29 -22.33
C LEU A 791 42.78 27.56 -21.59
N ASP A 792 43.75 28.31 -21.09
CA ASP A 792 43.56 29.54 -20.31
C ASP A 792 44.40 30.67 -20.96
N HIS A 793 43.88 31.89 -20.98
CA HIS A 793 44.60 33.07 -21.42
C HIS A 793 44.43 34.17 -20.39
N ASP A 794 45.54 34.59 -19.80
CA ASP A 794 45.60 35.62 -18.77
C ASP A 794 46.39 36.85 -19.27
N TYR A 795 45.83 38.03 -19.02
CA TYR A 795 46.42 39.31 -19.34
C TYR A 795 46.82 40.04 -18.07
N TRP A 796 48.12 40.31 -17.91
CA TRP A 796 48.65 41.01 -16.74
C TRP A 796 48.94 42.46 -17.05
N ARG A 797 48.67 43.34 -16.08
CA ARG A 797 48.95 44.78 -16.18
C ARG A 797 49.49 45.35 -14.88
N SER A 798 50.63 46.04 -14.98
CA SER A 798 51.13 46.96 -13.95
C SER A 798 51.65 48.23 -14.63
N SER A 799 51.18 49.41 -14.19
CA SER A 799 51.57 50.69 -14.79
C SER A 799 52.93 51.16 -14.26
N GLY A 800 53.81 51.62 -15.16
CA GLY A 800 55.14 52.10 -14.78
C GLY A 800 55.75 53.01 -15.84
N THR A 801 57.09 53.05 -15.88
CA THR A 801 57.84 53.87 -16.85
C THR A 801 58.12 53.06 -18.11
N GLY A 802 57.88 53.64 -19.29
CA GLY A 802 58.11 52.97 -20.57
C GLY A 802 59.58 52.54 -20.73
N GLY A 803 59.78 51.34 -21.27
CA GLY A 803 61.09 50.68 -21.40
C GLY A 803 61.58 50.01 -20.10
N ILE A 804 61.03 50.38 -18.94
CA ILE A 804 61.47 49.87 -17.63
C ILE A 804 60.43 48.94 -17.02
N SER A 805 59.24 49.48 -16.76
CA SER A 805 58.25 48.94 -15.83
C SER A 805 56.80 49.20 -16.26
N ASP A 806 56.55 49.70 -17.47
CA ASP A 806 55.19 49.76 -18.04
C ASP A 806 54.70 48.38 -18.48
N TYR A 807 54.58 47.50 -17.50
CA TYR A 807 54.44 46.06 -17.69
C TYR A 807 53.06 45.67 -18.21
N LYS A 808 53.06 44.96 -19.33
CA LYS A 808 51.94 44.25 -19.94
C LYS A 808 52.42 42.84 -20.23
N ALA A 809 51.63 41.84 -19.88
CA ALA A 809 51.93 40.46 -20.24
C ALA A 809 50.68 39.75 -20.79
N HIS A 810 50.92 38.81 -21.69
CA HIS A 810 49.93 37.82 -22.10
C HIS A 810 50.53 36.44 -21.84
N ASP A 811 49.86 35.62 -21.03
CA ASP A 811 50.20 34.21 -20.84
C ASP A 811 49.09 33.34 -21.43
N THR A 812 49.43 32.52 -22.41
CA THR A 812 48.53 31.51 -22.98
C THR A 812 48.96 30.13 -22.50
N MET A 813 48.15 29.57 -21.61
CA MET A 813 48.44 28.37 -20.85
C MET A 813 47.61 27.20 -21.41
N LEU A 814 48.27 26.09 -21.76
CA LEU A 814 47.62 24.83 -22.08
C LEU A 814 48.07 23.78 -21.07
N GLN A 815 47.11 23.16 -20.38
CA GLN A 815 47.36 22.11 -19.40
C GLN A 815 46.51 20.87 -19.67
N VAL A 816 47.14 19.70 -19.59
CA VAL A 816 46.48 18.39 -19.64
C VAL A 816 46.69 17.70 -18.29
N ASP A 817 45.62 17.54 -17.52
CA ASP A 817 45.60 16.82 -16.24
C ASP A 817 45.06 15.40 -16.45
N MET A 818 45.75 14.38 -15.93
CA MET A 818 45.43 12.96 -16.13
C MET A 818 45.67 12.13 -14.86
N PRO A 819 44.95 11.01 -14.63
CA PRO A 819 45.22 10.12 -13.50
C PRO A 819 46.61 9.50 -13.59
N LEU A 820 47.31 9.45 -12.46
CA LEU A 820 48.55 8.69 -12.31
C LEU A 820 48.69 8.20 -10.87
N TYR A 821 48.77 6.89 -10.68
CA TYR A 821 48.70 6.24 -9.35
C TYR A 821 47.46 6.69 -8.56
N ASP A 822 47.66 7.16 -7.34
CA ASP A 822 46.68 7.72 -6.40
C ASP A 822 46.54 9.25 -6.52
N GLY A 823 47.14 9.87 -7.54
CA GLY A 823 47.08 11.31 -7.78
C GLY A 823 46.75 11.67 -9.22
N ARG A 824 47.01 12.92 -9.57
CA ARG A 824 46.89 13.46 -10.93
C ARG A 824 48.23 14.01 -11.40
N ALA A 825 48.69 13.53 -12.54
CA ALA A 825 49.79 14.13 -13.28
C ALA A 825 49.26 15.28 -14.14
N PHE A 826 50.11 16.27 -14.43
CA PHE A 826 49.84 17.29 -15.43
C PHE A 826 51.02 17.45 -16.39
N LEU A 827 50.70 17.78 -17.65
CA LEU A 827 51.63 18.35 -18.63
C LEU A 827 51.14 19.74 -18.98
N ARG A 828 52.05 20.70 -19.07
CA ARG A 828 51.72 22.12 -19.19
C ARG A 828 52.67 22.85 -20.12
N THR A 829 52.14 23.81 -20.88
CA THR A 829 52.90 24.81 -21.63
C THR A 829 52.32 26.20 -21.42
N ASP A 830 53.19 27.18 -21.21
CA ASP A 830 52.82 28.59 -21.00
C ASP A 830 53.54 29.40 -22.06
N THR A 831 52.81 30.09 -22.94
CA THR A 831 53.40 30.98 -23.95
C THR A 831 53.24 32.41 -23.50
N VAL A 832 54.34 32.98 -23.03
CA VAL A 832 54.40 34.26 -22.34
C VAL A 832 54.97 35.33 -23.27
N GLN A 833 54.23 36.42 -23.45
CA GLN A 833 54.64 37.62 -24.16
C GLN A 833 54.71 38.77 -23.16
N LEU A 834 55.87 39.41 -23.01
CA LEU A 834 56.11 40.52 -22.10
C LEU A 834 56.43 41.79 -22.89
N ASP A 835 55.83 42.91 -22.49
CA ASP A 835 56.06 44.25 -23.01
C ASP A 835 56.23 45.22 -21.83
N ALA A 836 57.33 45.97 -21.80
CA ALA A 836 57.65 46.97 -20.77
C ALA A 836 57.50 48.43 -21.27
N GLY A 837 56.94 48.62 -22.46
CA GLY A 837 56.76 49.90 -23.14
C GLY A 837 57.99 50.36 -23.92
N SER A 838 58.11 51.67 -24.15
CA SER A 838 59.26 52.27 -24.83
C SER A 838 59.86 53.42 -24.03
N PHE A 839 61.19 53.57 -24.08
CA PHE A 839 61.92 54.68 -23.48
C PHE A 839 61.58 56.02 -24.17
N SER A 840 61.74 57.12 -23.43
CA SER A 840 61.48 58.47 -23.93
C SER A 840 62.77 59.11 -24.46
N SER A 841 63.09 58.87 -25.73
CA SER A 841 64.27 59.45 -26.37
C SER A 841 64.21 60.97 -26.53
N ASP A 842 65.35 61.63 -26.36
CA ASP A 842 65.56 63.06 -26.61
C ASP A 842 65.71 63.39 -28.12
N SER A 843 65.97 64.66 -28.44
CA SER A 843 66.19 65.11 -29.83
C SER A 843 67.45 64.55 -30.50
N SER A 844 68.35 63.90 -29.76
CA SER A 844 69.52 63.19 -30.29
C SER A 844 69.27 61.69 -30.49
N GLY A 845 68.06 61.20 -30.16
CA GLY A 845 67.72 59.78 -30.20
C GLY A 845 68.22 59.00 -28.98
N LYS A 846 68.60 59.69 -27.89
CA LYS A 846 69.11 59.06 -26.67
C LYS A 846 68.10 59.07 -25.53
N TYR A 847 68.06 57.99 -24.77
CA TYR A 847 67.28 57.87 -23.53
C TYR A 847 68.21 57.75 -22.31
N TYR A 848 67.74 58.23 -21.16
CA TYR A 848 68.56 58.50 -19.94
C TYR A 848 67.92 57.96 -18.65
N GLU A 849 66.89 57.13 -18.80
CA GLU A 849 66.23 56.40 -17.74
C GLU A 849 67.23 55.53 -16.95
N THR A 850 66.94 55.26 -15.67
CA THR A 850 67.78 54.41 -14.79
C THR A 850 67.59 52.93 -15.12
N PHE A 851 68.01 52.56 -16.33
CA PHE A 851 68.00 51.23 -16.92
C PHE A 851 69.42 50.89 -17.37
N GLY A 852 69.89 49.67 -17.11
CA GLY A 852 71.25 49.25 -17.48
C GLY A 852 72.31 50.26 -17.01
N THR A 853 73.13 50.74 -17.95
CA THR A 853 74.14 51.81 -17.76
C THR A 853 73.81 53.11 -18.51
N CYS A 854 72.51 53.43 -18.66
CA CYS A 854 72.04 54.55 -19.49
C CYS A 854 72.02 55.93 -18.79
N ASN A 855 71.89 55.98 -17.46
CA ASN A 855 71.50 57.20 -16.72
C ASN A 855 72.32 58.46 -17.05
N THR A 856 73.66 58.40 -17.04
CA THR A 856 74.51 59.60 -17.24
C THR A 856 75.07 59.80 -18.65
N GLN A 857 75.27 58.72 -19.42
CA GLN A 857 75.88 58.78 -20.76
C GLN A 857 74.87 58.64 -21.93
N GLY A 858 73.62 58.27 -21.59
CA GLY A 858 72.55 57.94 -22.51
C GLY A 858 72.72 56.58 -23.17
N CYS A 859 71.62 56.04 -23.67
CA CYS A 859 71.56 54.84 -24.51
C CYS A 859 70.78 55.14 -25.80
N SER A 860 70.98 54.32 -26.83
CA SER A 860 70.28 54.41 -28.13
C SER A 860 70.18 53.00 -28.72
N GLY A 861 69.08 52.69 -29.42
CA GLY A 861 68.75 51.33 -29.81
C GLY A 861 67.96 50.59 -28.73
N ASP A 862 67.22 49.56 -29.16
CA ASP A 862 66.30 48.75 -28.37
C ASP A 862 65.31 49.60 -27.53
N GLU A 863 64.81 50.69 -28.13
CA GLU A 863 63.95 51.68 -27.47
C GLU A 863 62.64 51.09 -26.93
N HIS A 864 62.17 49.97 -27.51
CA HIS A 864 60.94 49.28 -27.13
C HIS A 864 61.26 47.90 -26.56
N GLN A 865 61.08 47.73 -25.25
CA GLN A 865 61.51 46.56 -24.50
C GLN A 865 60.39 45.51 -24.45
N LYS A 866 60.62 44.37 -25.11
CA LYS A 866 59.69 43.24 -25.13
C LYS A 866 60.42 41.91 -25.29
N THR A 867 59.80 40.82 -24.86
CA THR A 867 60.31 39.46 -25.07
C THR A 867 59.17 38.45 -25.11
N THR A 868 59.38 37.33 -25.81
CA THR A 868 58.40 36.24 -25.95
C THR A 868 59.10 34.91 -25.78
N GLY A 869 58.49 33.98 -25.05
CA GLY A 869 58.98 32.62 -24.95
C GLY A 869 57.89 31.62 -24.57
N THR A 870 58.22 30.34 -24.61
CA THR A 870 57.33 29.26 -24.17
C THR A 870 58.03 28.41 -23.12
N SER A 871 57.44 28.27 -21.93
CA SER A 871 57.87 27.29 -20.94
C SER A 871 57.13 25.98 -21.09
N VAL A 872 57.79 24.90 -20.67
CA VAL A 872 57.19 23.57 -20.55
C VAL A 872 57.33 23.11 -19.10
N ALA A 873 56.31 22.43 -18.58
CA ALA A 873 56.32 21.88 -17.23
C ALA A 873 55.58 20.54 -17.16
N ALA A 874 56.02 19.69 -16.25
CA ALA A 874 55.36 18.45 -15.88
C ALA A 874 55.34 18.32 -14.36
N GLY A 875 54.27 17.76 -13.82
CA GLY A 875 54.18 17.53 -12.39
C GLY A 875 53.11 16.54 -12.01
N TRP A 876 52.97 16.30 -10.71
CA TRP A 876 52.02 15.36 -10.14
C TRP A 876 51.62 15.78 -8.73
N LYS A 877 50.37 15.53 -8.35
CA LYS A 877 49.88 15.76 -6.99
C LYS A 877 48.86 14.71 -6.52
N ASN A 878 48.90 14.38 -5.24
CA ASN A 878 47.84 13.71 -4.49
C ASN A 878 47.58 14.50 -3.19
N ASP A 879 46.88 13.91 -2.22
CA ASP A 879 46.53 14.55 -0.94
C ASP A 879 47.74 14.85 -0.04
N ARG A 880 48.90 14.21 -0.26
CA ARG A 880 50.09 14.30 0.60
C ARG A 880 51.32 14.88 -0.06
N TRP A 881 51.45 14.76 -1.36
CA TRP A 881 52.64 15.15 -2.11
C TRP A 881 52.22 15.92 -3.36
N ALA A 882 52.91 17.02 -3.62
CA ALA A 882 52.84 17.71 -4.90
C ALA A 882 54.28 17.99 -5.37
N GLY A 883 54.57 17.71 -6.64
CA GLY A 883 55.89 17.95 -7.20
C GLY A 883 55.81 18.33 -8.67
N ASP A 884 56.65 19.26 -9.10
CA ASP A 884 56.72 19.71 -10.49
C ASP A 884 58.15 20.11 -10.90
N ILE A 885 58.41 20.01 -12.19
CA ILE A 885 59.63 20.46 -12.84
C ILE A 885 59.31 21.04 -14.22
N GLY A 886 59.97 22.13 -14.58
CA GLY A 886 59.78 22.80 -15.85
C GLY A 886 60.86 23.83 -16.11
N THR A 887 60.62 24.67 -17.12
CA THR A 887 61.52 25.76 -17.49
C THR A 887 60.88 27.12 -17.23
N THR A 888 61.68 28.18 -17.15
CA THR A 888 61.19 29.52 -17.53
C THR A 888 61.00 29.60 -19.05
N PRO A 889 60.31 30.62 -19.60
CA PRO A 889 59.97 30.66 -21.01
C PRO A 889 61.20 30.66 -21.93
N MET A 890 61.31 29.62 -22.77
CA MET A 890 62.37 29.50 -23.76
C MET A 890 62.16 30.53 -24.87
N GLY A 891 63.10 31.45 -25.05
CA GLY A 891 62.98 32.65 -25.88
C GLY A 891 63.28 33.94 -25.12
N PHE A 892 63.22 33.89 -23.78
CA PHE A 892 63.74 34.95 -22.91
C PHE A 892 65.30 34.95 -22.90
N GLU A 893 65.89 36.08 -22.54
CA GLU A 893 67.35 36.25 -22.42
C GLU A 893 67.99 35.34 -21.35
N VAL A 894 67.25 35.04 -20.28
CA VAL A 894 67.70 34.19 -19.16
C VAL A 894 66.69 33.05 -18.94
N VAL A 895 67.09 31.85 -19.37
CA VAL A 895 66.29 30.61 -19.26
C VAL A 895 66.87 29.69 -18.19
N ASP A 896 65.99 29.17 -17.33
CA ASP A 896 66.35 28.31 -16.19
C ASP A 896 65.40 27.11 -16.06
N TRP A 897 65.90 26.05 -15.42
CA TRP A 897 65.06 25.02 -14.81
C TRP A 897 64.46 25.50 -13.48
N VAL A 898 63.17 25.28 -13.30
CA VAL A 898 62.38 25.65 -12.12
C VAL A 898 61.53 24.45 -11.68
N GLY A 899 60.99 24.49 -10.47
CA GLY A 899 60.21 23.39 -9.92
C GLY A 899 59.96 23.50 -8.43
N GLY A 900 59.25 22.53 -7.88
CA GLY A 900 58.98 22.44 -6.45
C GLY A 900 58.63 21.02 -6.00
N LEU A 901 58.76 20.79 -4.70
CA LEU A 901 58.29 19.60 -4.01
C LEU A 901 57.66 20.03 -2.68
N ALA A 902 56.42 19.61 -2.44
CA ALA A 902 55.67 19.87 -1.23
C ALA A 902 55.15 18.56 -0.62
N TYR A 903 55.20 18.50 0.71
CA TYR A 903 54.61 17.44 1.52
C TYR A 903 53.60 18.02 2.50
N SER A 904 52.39 17.45 2.51
CA SER A 904 51.27 17.81 3.38
C SER A 904 50.90 16.67 4.30
N ASN A 905 50.61 16.99 5.57
CA ASN A 905 50.12 16.03 6.55
C ASN A 905 49.36 16.75 7.69
N ASP A 906 48.64 16.00 8.50
CA ASP A 906 47.88 16.52 9.64
C ASP A 906 48.55 16.15 10.96
N TRP A 907 48.61 17.10 11.89
CA TRP A 907 48.95 16.87 13.30
C TRP A 907 47.75 17.21 14.18
N ASN A 908 47.04 16.18 14.65
CA ASN A 908 45.75 16.26 15.34
C ASN A 908 44.66 16.97 14.53
N HIS A 909 44.60 18.30 14.61
CA HIS A 909 43.65 19.17 13.90
C HIS A 909 44.35 20.32 13.17
N ILE A 910 45.69 20.27 13.07
CA ILE A 910 46.52 21.25 12.39
C ILE A 910 47.07 20.60 11.13
N GLY A 911 46.51 20.94 9.97
CA GLY A 911 47.07 20.58 8.68
C GLY A 911 48.31 21.43 8.41
N TRP A 912 49.40 20.83 7.94
CA TRP A 912 50.63 21.54 7.60
C TRP A 912 51.20 21.07 6.27
N THR A 913 51.87 21.98 5.57
CA THR A 913 52.55 21.74 4.30
C THR A 913 53.96 22.31 4.37
N LEU A 914 54.96 21.46 4.16
CA LEU A 914 56.36 21.86 3.97
C LEU A 914 56.69 21.77 2.48
N ALA A 915 57.15 22.86 1.88
CA ALA A 915 57.58 22.89 0.48
C ALA A 915 59.00 23.42 0.31
N ALA A 916 59.68 22.93 -0.72
CA ALA A 916 60.95 23.45 -1.22
C ALA A 916 60.80 23.73 -2.71
N SER A 917 61.14 24.93 -3.18
CA SER A 917 60.94 25.32 -4.57
C SER A 917 62.01 26.28 -5.10
N ARG A 918 62.17 26.26 -6.43
CA ARG A 918 62.90 27.24 -7.24
C ARG A 918 61.92 27.84 -8.24
N ARG A 919 61.52 29.08 -8.03
CA ARG A 919 60.49 29.79 -8.83
C ARG A 919 61.07 31.08 -9.43
N PRO A 920 60.63 31.53 -10.62
CA PRO A 920 61.03 32.82 -11.16
C PRO A 920 60.37 33.97 -10.38
N ILE A 921 60.83 35.21 -10.61
CA ILE A 921 60.11 36.42 -10.18
C ILE A 921 59.46 37.05 -11.41
N SER A 922 58.13 36.95 -11.49
CA SER A 922 57.29 37.33 -12.65
C SER A 922 56.93 38.82 -12.74
N SER A 923 57.31 39.64 -11.76
CA SER A 923 56.78 41.01 -11.58
C SER A 923 57.26 42.06 -12.61
N SER A 924 58.27 41.75 -13.42
CA SER A 924 58.77 42.64 -14.47
C SER A 924 59.52 41.85 -15.55
N LEU A 925 59.73 42.47 -16.72
CA LEU A 925 60.50 41.88 -17.82
C LEU A 925 61.92 41.52 -17.38
N LEU A 926 62.61 42.45 -16.69
CA LEU A 926 63.96 42.25 -16.16
C LEU A 926 64.01 41.10 -15.13
N ALA A 927 63.07 41.08 -14.17
CA ALA A 927 63.04 40.06 -13.13
C ALA A 927 62.72 38.66 -13.70
N PHE A 928 61.81 38.57 -14.67
CA PHE A 928 61.34 37.28 -15.18
C PHE A 928 62.27 36.72 -16.28
N GLY A 929 62.41 37.46 -17.39
CA GLY A 929 63.14 37.02 -18.57
C GLY A 929 64.56 37.56 -18.67
N GLY A 930 64.88 38.65 -17.98
CA GLY A 930 66.12 39.38 -18.17
C GLY A 930 66.11 40.25 -19.42
N THR A 931 67.11 41.10 -19.55
CA THR A 931 67.34 41.98 -20.71
C THR A 931 68.84 42.22 -20.89
N LYS A 932 69.22 43.03 -21.88
CA LYS A 932 70.61 43.26 -22.31
C LYS A 932 70.97 44.74 -22.25
N ASP A 933 72.09 45.06 -21.60
CA ASP A 933 72.46 46.46 -21.37
C ASP A 933 72.87 47.13 -22.69
N PRO A 934 72.25 48.25 -23.12
CA PRO A 934 72.49 48.80 -24.45
C PRO A 934 73.94 49.27 -24.68
N ASN A 935 74.62 49.75 -23.63
CA ASN A 935 75.97 50.27 -23.72
C ASN A 935 77.07 49.20 -23.59
N THR A 936 76.92 48.21 -22.69
CA THR A 936 77.94 47.14 -22.51
C THR A 936 77.62 45.84 -23.25
N GLY A 937 76.39 45.66 -23.73
CA GLY A 937 75.90 44.40 -24.28
C GLY A 937 75.74 43.26 -23.27
N THR A 938 75.81 43.56 -21.97
CA THR A 938 75.74 42.55 -20.88
C THR A 938 74.30 42.13 -20.62
N THR A 939 73.97 40.85 -20.80
CA THR A 939 72.69 40.28 -20.35
C THR A 939 72.61 40.23 -18.83
N TRP A 940 71.52 40.70 -18.23
CA TRP A 940 71.26 40.60 -16.79
C TRP A 940 69.77 40.43 -16.45
N GLY A 941 69.48 40.08 -15.19
CA GLY A 941 68.13 39.82 -14.70
C GLY A 941 67.83 38.32 -14.56
N GLY A 942 66.59 37.91 -14.84
CA GLY A 942 66.18 36.50 -14.76
C GLY A 942 66.31 35.95 -13.34
N VAL A 943 65.71 36.64 -12.38
CA VAL A 943 65.80 36.35 -10.95
C VAL A 943 64.96 35.11 -10.61
N ARG A 944 65.52 34.24 -9.77
CA ARG A 944 64.89 33.04 -9.21
C ARG A 944 64.92 33.10 -7.69
N ALA A 945 63.79 32.84 -7.04
CA ALA A 945 63.73 32.57 -5.61
C ALA A 945 63.88 31.07 -5.38
N THR A 946 64.94 30.65 -4.68
CA THR A 946 65.18 29.26 -4.28
C THR A 946 65.10 29.18 -2.76
N GLY A 947 64.20 28.34 -2.22
CA GLY A 947 63.94 28.36 -0.79
C GLY A 947 62.94 27.31 -0.31
N VAL A 948 62.47 27.53 0.92
CA VAL A 948 61.49 26.68 1.60
C VAL A 948 60.33 27.49 2.16
N SER A 949 59.17 26.86 2.28
CA SER A 949 58.01 27.38 3.00
C SER A 949 57.39 26.31 3.91
N LEU A 950 56.86 26.76 5.04
CA LEU A 950 56.04 25.98 5.96
C LEU A 950 54.72 26.72 6.14
N SER A 951 53.65 26.14 5.60
CA SER A 951 52.28 26.61 5.84
C SER A 951 51.61 25.71 6.89
N ALA A 952 50.77 26.28 7.74
CA ALA A 952 49.97 25.56 8.73
C ALA A 952 48.55 26.14 8.79
N SER A 953 47.54 25.30 8.99
CA SER A 953 46.14 25.71 9.12
C SER A 953 45.40 24.89 10.18
N TYR A 954 44.48 25.55 10.87
CA TYR A 954 43.55 24.95 11.81
C TYR A 954 42.14 25.41 11.41
N ASP A 955 41.43 24.55 10.68
CA ASP A 955 40.02 24.69 10.33
C ASP A 955 39.33 23.35 10.58
N ARG A 956 38.41 23.32 11.55
CA ARG A 956 37.63 22.12 11.91
C ARG A 956 36.40 21.90 11.02
N GLY A 957 36.28 22.64 9.91
CA GLY A 957 35.07 22.70 9.07
C GLY A 957 33.98 23.63 9.62
N GLU A 958 34.08 23.99 10.90
CA GLU A 958 33.21 24.88 11.68
C GLU A 958 33.28 26.35 11.19
N ALA A 959 32.70 27.29 11.94
CA ALA A 959 32.61 28.70 11.54
C ALA A 959 33.96 29.46 11.54
N HIS A 960 35.02 28.93 12.17
CA HIS A 960 36.30 29.61 12.37
C HIS A 960 37.44 28.84 11.71
N GLY A 961 38.42 29.55 11.17
CA GLY A 961 39.70 28.99 10.78
C GLY A 961 40.86 29.98 10.94
N VAL A 962 42.05 29.45 11.23
CA VAL A 962 43.30 30.21 11.26
C VAL A 962 44.34 29.54 10.37
N TRP A 963 45.24 30.33 9.81
CA TRP A 963 46.35 29.85 9.00
C TRP A 963 47.59 30.74 9.17
N ALA A 964 48.75 30.16 8.92
CA ALA A 964 50.04 30.84 8.87
C ALA A 964 50.90 30.27 7.74
N ASP A 965 51.79 31.10 7.19
CA ASP A 965 52.82 30.74 6.22
C ASP A 965 54.13 31.41 6.62
N LEU A 966 55.21 30.63 6.70
CA LEU A 966 56.56 31.12 6.91
C LEU A 966 57.43 30.64 5.76
N SER A 967 58.12 31.55 5.07
CA SER A 967 58.99 31.18 3.95
C SER A 967 60.29 31.98 3.89
N ALA A 968 61.38 31.29 3.53
CA ALA A 968 62.73 31.86 3.43
C ALA A 968 63.36 31.42 2.11
N HIS A 969 63.88 32.37 1.32
CA HIS A 969 64.48 32.09 0.01
C HIS A 969 65.74 32.94 -0.23
N GLN A 970 66.73 32.35 -0.90
CA GLN A 970 67.76 33.11 -1.59
C GLN A 970 67.22 33.54 -2.97
N LEU A 971 67.54 34.75 -3.39
CA LEU A 971 67.21 35.27 -4.72
C LEU A 971 68.50 35.51 -5.49
N THR A 972 68.62 34.86 -6.64
CA THR A 972 69.79 34.90 -7.51
C THR A 972 69.35 35.16 -8.95
N GLY A 973 70.17 35.84 -9.74
CA GLY A 973 69.88 36.14 -11.15
C GLY A 973 71.16 36.21 -11.98
N LYS A 974 71.02 36.19 -13.31
CA LYS A 974 72.16 36.38 -14.21
C LYS A 974 72.67 37.80 -14.05
N ASN A 975 73.92 37.96 -13.59
CA ASN A 975 74.53 39.29 -13.40
C ASN A 975 73.67 40.22 -12.51
N VAL A 976 73.01 39.66 -11.50
CA VAL A 976 72.28 40.38 -10.44
C VAL A 976 72.97 40.10 -9.12
N GLU A 977 73.03 41.08 -8.22
CA GLU A 977 73.52 40.90 -6.85
C GLU A 977 72.67 39.88 -6.09
N ASP A 978 73.31 38.98 -5.33
CA ASP A 978 72.59 37.97 -4.54
C ASP A 978 71.79 38.62 -3.40
N ASN A 979 70.57 38.13 -3.14
CA ASN A 979 69.68 38.66 -2.11
C ASN A 979 69.02 37.52 -1.31
N GLN A 980 68.36 37.86 -0.21
CA GLN A 980 67.60 36.93 0.63
C GLN A 980 66.27 37.56 0.99
N ARG A 981 65.20 36.76 1.05
CA ARG A 981 63.89 37.17 1.57
C ARG A 981 63.39 36.21 2.65
N GLU A 982 62.79 36.79 3.67
CA GLU A 982 62.00 36.12 4.69
C GLU A 982 60.59 36.71 4.66
N ARG A 983 59.57 35.84 4.72
CA ARG A 983 58.17 36.25 4.71
C ARG A 983 57.40 35.45 5.74
N PHE A 984 56.69 36.15 6.61
CA PHE A 984 55.65 35.58 7.46
C PHE A 984 54.30 36.14 7.04
N MET A 985 53.30 35.28 6.92
CA MET A 985 51.91 35.65 6.70
C MET A 985 51.05 34.88 7.69
N ALA A 986 49.99 35.51 8.19
CA ALA A 986 49.02 34.83 9.04
C ALA A 986 47.63 35.41 8.80
N GLY A 987 46.60 34.59 8.96
CA GLY A 987 45.23 35.05 8.84
C GLY A 987 44.25 34.28 9.71
N TYR A 988 43.21 34.99 10.13
CA TYR A 988 42.01 34.45 10.74
C TYR A 988 40.84 34.70 9.79
N TYR A 989 39.92 33.74 9.68
CA TYR A 989 38.66 33.94 8.96
C TYR A 989 37.46 33.34 9.70
N TYR A 990 36.32 33.98 9.49
CA TYR A 990 35.01 33.60 10.00
C TYR A 990 34.04 33.37 8.84
N LYS A 991 33.36 32.23 8.83
CA LYS A 991 32.39 31.81 7.81
C LYS A 991 30.99 32.31 8.19
N LEU A 992 30.69 33.56 7.82
CA LEU A 992 29.37 34.20 8.01
C LEU A 992 28.21 33.37 7.43
N ILE A 993 28.45 32.70 6.30
CA ILE A 993 27.56 31.68 5.72
C ILE A 993 28.43 30.47 5.37
N ASN A 994 27.96 29.27 5.70
CA ASN A 994 28.67 28.01 5.46
C ASN A 994 27.68 26.90 5.03
N GLU A 995 27.09 27.06 3.84
CA GLU A 995 26.17 26.11 3.20
C GLU A 995 26.92 25.31 2.11
N ASP A 996 26.42 24.13 1.74
CA ASP A 996 27.05 23.23 0.74
C ASP A 996 27.28 23.88 -0.63
N ASN A 997 26.49 24.91 -0.98
CA ASN A 997 26.55 25.63 -2.25
C ASN A 997 26.81 27.14 -2.11
N ARG A 998 27.00 27.64 -0.88
CA ARG A 998 27.18 29.07 -0.61
C ARG A 998 28.07 29.28 0.61
N ARG A 999 29.13 30.08 0.46
CA ARG A 999 30.03 30.45 1.54
C ARG A 999 30.33 31.93 1.52
N VAL A 1000 30.15 32.61 2.65
CA VAL A 1000 30.62 34.00 2.85
C VAL A 1000 31.65 33.96 3.97
N THR A 1001 32.84 34.50 3.72
CA THR A 1001 33.88 34.65 4.73
C THR A 1001 34.28 36.11 4.90
N VAL A 1002 34.60 36.48 6.14
CA VAL A 1002 35.30 37.72 6.49
C VAL A 1002 36.54 37.34 7.29
N GLY A 1003 37.65 38.03 7.10
CA GLY A 1003 38.90 37.70 7.78
C GLY A 1003 39.76 38.90 8.13
N LEU A 1004 40.91 38.60 8.72
CA LEU A 1004 41.99 39.52 9.01
C LEU A 1004 43.30 38.83 8.64
N ASN A 1005 44.04 39.40 7.69
CA ASN A 1005 45.32 38.87 7.21
C ASN A 1005 46.43 39.84 7.57
N THR A 1006 47.57 39.31 8.01
CA THR A 1006 48.82 40.05 8.29
C THR A 1006 49.93 39.50 7.40
N MET A 1007 50.78 40.38 6.86
CA MET A 1007 51.99 40.03 6.13
C MET A 1007 53.17 40.83 6.70
N LEU A 1008 54.30 40.15 6.92
CA LEU A 1008 55.57 40.71 7.37
C LEU A 1008 56.67 40.17 6.48
N TRP A 1009 57.31 41.02 5.67
CA TRP A 1009 58.42 40.61 4.79
C TRP A 1009 59.70 41.40 5.13
N HIS A 1010 60.84 40.71 5.03
CA HIS A 1010 62.17 41.27 5.14
C HIS A 1010 63.00 40.83 3.92
N TYR A 1011 63.66 41.78 3.26
CA TYR A 1011 64.68 41.50 2.24
C TYR A 1011 66.03 42.03 2.71
N GLN A 1012 67.12 41.35 2.35
CA GLN A 1012 68.47 41.78 2.73
C GLN A 1012 68.89 43.06 1.98
N LYS A 1013 68.58 43.15 0.68
CA LYS A 1013 68.96 44.23 -0.26
C LYS A 1013 67.74 44.67 -1.08
N ASP A 1014 67.71 45.92 -1.54
CA ASP A 1014 66.58 46.50 -2.29
C ASP A 1014 66.84 46.45 -3.80
N LEU A 1015 66.87 45.27 -4.40
CA LEU A 1015 67.20 45.12 -5.82
C LEU A 1015 66.02 45.43 -6.76
N SER A 1016 65.19 46.41 -6.38
CA SER A 1016 64.01 46.88 -7.10
C SER A 1016 64.30 47.82 -8.27
N GLY A 1017 65.49 48.40 -8.32
CA GLY A 1017 65.97 49.20 -9.46
C GLY A 1017 66.30 48.35 -10.69
N TYR A 1018 66.49 49.05 -11.81
CA TYR A 1018 66.66 48.46 -13.14
C TYR A 1018 68.03 48.78 -13.76
N SER A 1019 68.98 49.29 -12.97
CA SER A 1019 70.39 49.41 -13.36
C SER A 1019 71.07 48.04 -13.46
N LEU A 1020 72.18 47.98 -14.22
CA LEU A 1020 72.98 46.75 -14.36
C LEU A 1020 73.47 46.25 -12.98
N GLY A 1021 73.19 44.99 -12.65
CA GLY A 1021 73.46 44.42 -11.32
C GLY A 1021 72.27 44.44 -10.35
N GLN A 1022 71.22 45.21 -10.60
CA GLN A 1022 69.94 45.11 -9.89
C GLN A 1022 68.95 44.20 -10.64
N GLY A 1023 67.82 43.87 -10.02
CA GLY A 1023 66.92 42.81 -10.48
C GLY A 1023 65.52 43.24 -10.91
N GLY A 1024 65.12 44.51 -10.73
CA GLY A 1024 63.80 44.99 -11.13
C GLY A 1024 62.62 44.33 -10.40
N TYR A 1025 62.79 43.93 -9.13
CA TYR A 1025 61.73 43.28 -8.34
C TYR A 1025 61.55 43.89 -6.94
N TYR A 1026 60.30 43.97 -6.48
CA TYR A 1026 59.97 44.55 -5.17
C TYR A 1026 60.66 43.81 -4.02
N SER A 1027 61.55 44.50 -3.31
CA SER A 1027 62.43 43.91 -2.28
C SER A 1027 62.75 44.85 -1.11
N PRO A 1028 61.71 45.41 -0.43
CA PRO A 1028 61.94 46.31 0.69
C PRO A 1028 62.58 45.61 1.89
N GLN A 1029 63.51 46.28 2.57
CA GLN A 1029 64.09 45.77 3.81
C GLN A 1029 63.04 45.52 4.88
N GLN A 1030 61.94 46.28 4.91
CA GLN A 1030 60.82 46.04 5.82
C GLN A 1030 59.51 46.29 5.09
N TYR A 1031 58.63 45.29 5.06
CA TYR A 1031 57.23 45.44 4.64
C TYR A 1031 56.31 44.87 5.69
N MET A 1032 55.27 45.62 6.06
CA MET A 1032 54.18 45.16 6.90
C MET A 1032 52.86 45.53 6.24
N SER A 1033 51.91 44.59 6.20
CA SER A 1033 50.55 44.83 5.72
C SER A 1033 49.52 44.17 6.62
N LEU A 1034 48.43 44.87 6.90
CA LEU A 1034 47.25 44.35 7.59
C LEU A 1034 46.03 44.55 6.69
N ALA A 1035 45.28 43.49 6.39
CA ALA A 1035 44.21 43.50 5.41
C ALA A 1035 42.94 42.81 5.91
N VAL A 1036 41.77 43.33 5.53
CA VAL A 1036 40.44 42.80 5.89
C VAL A 1036 39.75 42.26 4.63
N PRO A 1037 39.95 40.97 4.28
CA PRO A 1037 39.27 40.34 3.16
C PRO A 1037 37.82 39.98 3.49
N VAL A 1038 36.95 40.15 2.49
CA VAL A 1038 35.59 39.60 2.44
C VAL A 1038 35.46 38.80 1.15
N ASN A 1039 35.02 37.55 1.23
CA ASN A 1039 34.81 36.69 0.06
C ASN A 1039 33.41 36.08 0.08
N TYR A 1040 32.72 36.15 -1.06
CA TYR A 1040 31.44 35.50 -1.32
C TYR A 1040 31.60 34.50 -2.45
N ARG A 1041 31.30 33.24 -2.16
CA ARG A 1041 31.34 32.11 -3.10
C ARG A 1041 29.95 31.50 -3.18
N GLN A 1042 29.45 31.27 -4.38
CA GLN A 1042 28.24 30.48 -4.57
C GLN A 1042 28.31 29.65 -5.84
N ARG A 1043 27.74 28.44 -5.80
CA ARG A 1043 27.43 27.63 -6.97
C ARG A 1043 25.94 27.36 -7.10
N THR A 1044 25.56 26.97 -8.30
CA THR A 1044 24.26 26.47 -8.73
C THR A 1044 24.52 25.23 -9.60
N GLU A 1045 23.47 24.66 -10.19
CA GLU A 1045 23.57 23.51 -11.08
C GLU A 1045 24.60 23.67 -12.23
N ASN A 1046 24.66 24.84 -12.88
CA ASN A 1046 25.50 25.07 -14.06
C ASN A 1046 26.39 26.33 -13.98
N TRP A 1047 26.44 27.00 -12.82
CA TRP A 1047 27.31 28.17 -12.59
C TRP A 1047 28.00 28.08 -11.24
N SER A 1048 29.25 28.52 -11.15
CA SER A 1048 29.96 28.79 -9.89
C SER A 1048 30.68 30.13 -9.98
N TRP A 1049 30.77 30.87 -8.88
CA TRP A 1049 31.46 32.15 -8.85
C TRP A 1049 32.06 32.49 -7.48
N GLU A 1050 33.09 33.34 -7.53
CA GLU A 1050 33.72 34.02 -6.40
C GLU A 1050 33.68 35.53 -6.64
N LEU A 1051 33.24 36.28 -5.63
CA LEU A 1051 33.35 37.72 -5.52
C LEU A 1051 34.10 38.04 -4.22
N GLY A 1052 35.34 38.47 -4.34
CA GLY A 1052 36.24 38.79 -3.24
C GLY A 1052 36.67 40.25 -3.28
N GLY A 1053 36.93 40.82 -2.11
CA GLY A 1053 37.52 42.14 -1.98
C GLY A 1053 38.28 42.27 -0.67
N SER A 1054 39.33 43.09 -0.65
CA SER A 1054 40.11 43.34 0.56
C SER A 1054 40.55 44.80 0.61
N VAL A 1055 40.55 45.39 1.80
CA VAL A 1055 41.18 46.70 2.06
C VAL A 1055 42.36 46.46 2.98
N SER A 1056 43.52 47.05 2.64
CA SER A 1056 44.77 46.87 3.37
C SER A 1056 45.38 48.20 3.80
N LEU A 1057 46.12 48.15 4.92
CA LEU A 1057 47.02 49.20 5.38
C LEU A 1057 48.43 48.62 5.34
N SER A 1058 49.33 49.26 4.60
CA SER A 1058 50.72 48.81 4.45
C SER A 1058 51.73 49.89 4.83
N HIS A 1059 52.90 49.43 5.26
CA HIS A 1059 54.11 50.21 5.49
C HIS A 1059 55.28 49.51 4.81
N SER A 1060 56.12 50.27 4.11
CA SER A 1060 57.30 49.79 3.41
C SER A 1060 58.50 50.71 3.67
N LYS A 1061 59.69 50.12 3.78
CA LYS A 1061 60.95 50.84 3.97
C LYS A 1061 62.08 50.19 3.18
N THR A 1062 62.83 51.01 2.46
CA THR A 1062 64.08 50.65 1.78
C THR A 1062 65.27 51.42 2.37
N ASN A 1063 66.47 50.85 2.29
CA ASN A 1063 67.72 51.47 2.71
C ASN A 1063 68.53 51.96 1.49
N SER A 1064 69.34 53.01 1.65
CA SER A 1064 70.22 53.49 0.56
C SER A 1064 71.24 52.43 0.13
N GLN A 1065 71.55 52.38 -1.15
CA GLN A 1065 72.35 51.32 -1.79
C GLN A 1065 73.03 51.83 -3.06
N ARG A 1066 74.05 51.12 -3.56
CA ARG A 1066 74.68 51.49 -4.84
C ARG A 1066 73.73 51.24 -6.01
N ARG A 1067 73.63 52.20 -6.94
CA ARG A 1067 72.98 52.02 -8.25
C ARG A 1067 73.54 50.77 -8.94
N TYR A 1068 74.85 50.62 -8.90
CA TYR A 1068 75.58 49.47 -9.44
C TYR A 1068 76.20 48.64 -8.31
N PRO A 1069 75.53 47.57 -7.81
CA PRO A 1069 76.09 46.73 -6.75
C PRO A 1069 77.31 45.93 -7.25
N LEU A 1070 77.19 45.31 -8.43
CA LEU A 1070 78.24 44.48 -9.06
C LEU A 1070 79.27 45.33 -9.83
N GLN A 1071 80.15 46.00 -9.09
CA GLN A 1071 81.17 46.93 -9.61
C GLN A 1071 82.11 46.35 -10.69
N GLY A 1072 82.29 45.03 -10.74
CA GLY A 1072 83.10 44.36 -11.77
C GLY A 1072 82.45 44.30 -13.16
N LEU A 1073 81.15 44.60 -13.28
CA LEU A 1073 80.43 44.67 -14.56
C LEU A 1073 80.44 46.07 -15.18
N ILE A 1074 80.92 47.09 -14.45
CA ILE A 1074 80.78 48.51 -14.83
C ILE A 1074 82.11 49.06 -15.34
N PRO A 1075 82.16 49.61 -16.56
CA PRO A 1075 83.36 50.27 -17.08
C PRO A 1075 83.82 51.42 -16.18
N ASP A 1076 85.13 51.57 -15.97
CA ASP A 1076 85.70 52.69 -15.21
C ASP A 1076 85.49 54.07 -15.88
N SER A 1077 85.08 54.07 -17.15
CA SER A 1077 84.69 55.27 -17.89
C SER A 1077 83.29 55.81 -17.55
N LEU A 1078 82.46 55.06 -16.81
CA LEU A 1078 81.10 55.48 -16.48
C LEU A 1078 81.09 56.48 -15.30
N PRO A 1079 80.64 57.73 -15.48
CA PRO A 1079 80.74 58.77 -14.44
C PRO A 1079 80.00 58.45 -13.13
N ASP A 1080 78.86 57.74 -13.21
CA ASP A 1080 78.04 57.37 -12.05
C ASP A 1080 78.29 55.94 -11.54
N LYS A 1081 79.43 55.32 -11.88
CA LYS A 1081 79.83 53.98 -11.42
C LYS A 1081 79.66 53.78 -9.90
N PHE A 1082 79.92 54.81 -9.10
CA PHE A 1082 79.82 54.78 -7.63
C PHE A 1082 78.56 55.46 -7.06
N ALA A 1083 77.56 55.79 -7.90
CA ALA A 1083 76.33 56.43 -7.44
C ALA A 1083 75.53 55.56 -6.46
N VAL A 1084 74.83 56.23 -5.56
CA VAL A 1084 73.98 55.66 -4.52
C VAL A 1084 72.55 56.11 -4.77
N GLU A 1085 71.62 55.16 -4.77
CA GLU A 1085 70.18 55.41 -4.70
C GLU A 1085 69.78 55.54 -3.23
N ASP A 1086 68.98 56.56 -2.91
CA ASP A 1086 68.55 56.81 -1.54
C ASP A 1086 67.39 55.92 -1.09
N GLY A 1087 67.47 55.43 0.15
CA GLY A 1087 66.42 54.65 0.78
C GLY A 1087 65.15 55.47 1.02
N SER A 1088 64.00 54.80 0.93
CA SER A 1088 62.68 55.42 1.06
C SER A 1088 61.89 54.82 2.22
N SER A 1089 60.84 55.51 2.66
CA SER A 1089 59.82 54.90 3.50
C SER A 1089 58.45 55.45 3.16
N SER A 1090 57.45 54.59 3.10
CA SER A 1090 56.08 54.99 2.78
C SER A 1090 55.07 54.13 3.54
N SER A 1091 53.89 54.71 3.79
CA SER A 1091 52.71 53.97 4.20
C SER A 1091 51.56 54.26 3.24
N GLY A 1092 50.53 53.42 3.23
CA GLY A 1092 49.35 53.68 2.42
C GLY A 1092 48.22 52.70 2.64
N VAL A 1093 47.03 53.11 2.19
CA VAL A 1093 45.88 52.23 1.98
C VAL A 1093 46.05 51.55 0.63
N GLY A 1094 45.76 50.25 0.55
CA GLY A 1094 45.62 49.51 -0.69
C GLY A 1094 44.27 48.78 -0.74
N TYR A 1095 43.91 48.26 -1.90
CA TYR A 1095 42.77 47.37 -2.03
C TYR A 1095 42.98 46.30 -3.10
N THR A 1096 42.23 45.21 -2.99
CA THR A 1096 42.13 44.18 -4.01
C THR A 1096 40.65 43.89 -4.31
N LEU A 1097 40.33 43.56 -5.56
CA LEU A 1097 39.00 43.15 -6.00
C LEU A 1097 39.12 41.99 -6.97
N ARG A 1098 38.48 40.86 -6.63
CA ARG A 1098 38.55 39.61 -7.40
C ARG A 1098 37.15 39.16 -7.77
N ALA A 1099 36.91 38.89 -9.04
CA ALA A 1099 35.66 38.35 -9.54
C ALA A 1099 35.96 37.22 -10.51
N ILE A 1100 35.50 36.01 -10.22
CA ILE A 1100 35.66 34.83 -11.10
C ILE A 1100 34.31 34.15 -11.25
N VAL A 1101 33.97 33.79 -12.48
CA VAL A 1101 32.76 33.05 -12.83
C VAL A 1101 33.10 31.90 -13.75
N GLU A 1102 32.47 30.75 -13.52
CA GLU A 1102 32.59 29.55 -14.33
C GLU A 1102 31.18 29.02 -14.63
N ARG A 1103 30.98 28.54 -15.86
CA ARG A 1103 29.72 28.00 -16.36
C ARG A 1103 29.94 26.66 -17.06
N ARG A 1104 29.15 25.65 -16.69
CA ARG A 1104 28.99 24.42 -17.46
C ARG A 1104 28.20 24.70 -18.75
N LEU A 1105 28.78 24.37 -19.90
CA LEU A 1105 28.15 24.46 -21.21
C LEU A 1105 27.55 23.10 -21.65
N SER A 1106 28.25 22.01 -21.33
CA SER A 1106 27.80 20.62 -21.42
C SER A 1106 28.50 19.78 -20.35
N SER A 1107 28.25 18.48 -20.27
CA SER A 1107 29.05 17.59 -19.41
C SER A 1107 30.55 17.67 -19.69
N HIS A 1108 30.93 17.84 -20.96
CA HIS A 1108 32.33 17.91 -21.36
C HIS A 1108 32.92 19.33 -21.33
N TRP A 1109 32.14 20.38 -21.58
CA TRP A 1109 32.66 21.75 -21.73
C TRP A 1109 32.28 22.66 -20.58
N THR A 1110 33.28 23.35 -20.02
CA THR A 1110 33.13 24.36 -18.98
C THR A 1110 33.94 25.61 -19.35
N LEU A 1111 33.30 26.78 -19.34
CA LEU A 1111 33.90 28.07 -19.68
C LEU A 1111 33.96 28.95 -18.43
N GLY A 1112 35.10 29.54 -18.14
CA GLY A 1112 35.26 30.51 -17.06
C GLY A 1112 35.97 31.78 -17.49
N ALA A 1113 35.78 32.83 -16.71
CA ALA A 1113 36.44 34.12 -16.87
C ALA A 1113 36.65 34.77 -15.50
N GLY A 1114 37.69 35.58 -15.37
CA GLY A 1114 38.04 36.22 -14.10
C GLY A 1114 38.77 37.54 -14.27
N ILE A 1115 38.67 38.38 -13.25
CA ILE A 1115 39.45 39.62 -13.10
C ILE A 1115 39.97 39.66 -11.66
N ASP A 1116 41.25 39.97 -11.48
CA ASP A 1116 41.88 40.22 -10.20
C ASP A 1116 42.58 41.59 -10.24
N ILE A 1117 41.96 42.58 -9.62
CA ILE A 1117 42.46 43.96 -9.58
C ILE A 1117 43.30 44.12 -8.31
N GLN A 1118 44.60 44.36 -8.51
CA GLN A 1118 45.57 44.62 -7.46
C GLN A 1118 45.90 46.11 -7.45
N GLN A 1119 45.55 46.79 -6.36
CA GLN A 1119 45.87 48.20 -6.10
C GLN A 1119 46.46 48.34 -4.69
N ALA A 1120 47.49 47.53 -4.44
CA ALA A 1120 48.32 47.55 -3.24
C ALA A 1120 49.73 48.08 -3.55
N LYS A 1121 50.42 48.63 -2.54
CA LYS A 1121 51.77 49.22 -2.68
C LYS A 1121 52.92 48.18 -2.75
N ASP A 1122 52.60 46.94 -3.10
CA ASP A 1122 53.55 45.83 -3.24
C ASP A 1122 53.89 45.49 -4.71
N TYR A 1123 53.38 46.28 -5.67
CA TYR A 1123 53.68 46.19 -7.10
C TYR A 1123 53.22 44.88 -7.78
N THR A 1124 52.30 44.14 -7.15
CA THR A 1124 51.61 43.00 -7.77
C THR A 1124 50.80 43.44 -8.99
N PRO A 1125 50.91 42.77 -10.17
CA PRO A 1125 50.10 43.10 -11.33
C PRO A 1125 48.62 42.76 -11.13
N SER A 1126 47.74 43.43 -11.88
CA SER A 1126 46.34 43.03 -12.04
C SER A 1126 46.20 42.03 -13.18
N HIS A 1127 45.28 41.07 -13.04
CA HIS A 1127 45.05 39.95 -13.97
C HIS A 1127 43.65 40.01 -14.59
N ALA A 1128 43.51 39.54 -15.82
CA ALA A 1128 42.22 39.38 -16.50
C ALA A 1128 42.30 38.14 -17.41
N LEU A 1129 41.53 37.10 -17.04
CA LEU A 1129 41.66 35.76 -17.60
C LEU A 1129 40.36 35.22 -18.21
N ILE A 1130 40.50 34.33 -19.19
CA ILE A 1130 39.43 33.54 -19.78
C ILE A 1130 39.94 32.12 -20.08
N TYR A 1131 39.16 31.10 -19.69
CA TYR A 1131 39.54 29.71 -19.87
C TYR A 1131 38.41 28.82 -20.32
N LEU A 1132 38.78 27.80 -21.08
CA LEU A 1132 37.91 26.73 -21.55
C LEU A 1132 38.49 25.38 -21.11
N ARG A 1133 37.73 24.65 -20.30
CA ARG A 1133 38.06 23.32 -19.81
C ARG A 1133 37.20 22.28 -20.52
N TYR A 1134 37.88 21.25 -21.03
CA TYR A 1134 37.30 20.03 -21.56
C TYR A 1134 37.53 18.87 -20.58
N SER A 1135 36.45 18.21 -20.16
CA SER A 1135 36.45 16.93 -19.43
C SER A 1135 36.26 15.80 -20.44
N LEU A 1136 37.15 14.81 -20.44
CA LEU A 1136 37.07 13.70 -21.39
C LEU A 1136 35.93 12.74 -21.05
N ALA A 1137 35.72 12.45 -19.77
CA ALA A 1137 34.73 11.47 -19.31
C ALA A 1137 33.31 12.06 -19.12
N GLY A 1138 33.21 13.38 -18.94
CA GLY A 1138 31.97 14.13 -18.72
C GLY A 1138 31.64 14.34 -17.24
N TRP A 1139 31.37 15.59 -16.83
CA TRP A 1139 31.09 15.94 -15.44
C TRP A 1139 29.76 16.68 -15.27
N GLN A 1140 28.75 16.00 -14.72
CA GLN A 1140 27.45 16.58 -14.32
C GLN A 1140 27.29 16.79 -12.81
N GLY A 1141 28.29 16.45 -11.99
CA GLY A 1141 28.25 16.67 -10.54
C GLY A 1141 28.32 18.15 -10.14
N ASP A 1142 28.72 18.46 -8.90
CA ASP A 1142 28.84 19.86 -8.49
C ASP A 1142 30.04 20.55 -9.17
N LEU A 1143 29.89 21.83 -9.51
CA LEU A 1143 31.00 22.69 -9.95
C LEU A 1143 31.92 23.06 -8.78
N ASP A 1144 33.16 23.43 -9.10
CA ASP A 1144 34.19 23.80 -8.13
C ASP A 1144 33.78 25.06 -7.35
N LEU A 1145 34.05 25.11 -6.04
CA LEU A 1145 33.67 26.22 -5.17
C LEU A 1145 34.85 26.65 -4.28
N PRO A 1146 35.64 27.67 -4.67
CA PRO A 1146 35.47 28.55 -5.83
C PRO A 1146 35.90 27.88 -7.15
N PRO A 1147 35.57 28.48 -8.32
CA PRO A 1147 36.18 28.12 -9.60
C PRO A 1147 37.71 28.10 -9.56
N GLN A 1148 38.32 27.25 -10.38
CA GLN A 1148 39.76 26.98 -10.38
C GLN A 1148 40.37 27.27 -11.77
N PRO A 1149 40.64 28.53 -12.14
CA PRO A 1149 41.42 28.85 -13.36
C PRO A 1149 42.85 28.30 -13.26
N LEU A 1150 43.57 28.27 -14.38
CA LEU A 1150 45.00 27.96 -14.33
C LEU A 1150 45.74 29.15 -13.68
N THR A 1151 46.61 28.84 -12.73
CA THR A 1151 47.64 29.80 -12.27
C THR A 1151 48.81 29.75 -13.26
N PRO A 1152 49.39 30.88 -13.69
CA PRO A 1152 50.64 30.90 -14.48
C PRO A 1152 51.74 30.05 -13.85
N TYR A 1153 52.52 29.31 -14.64
CA TYR A 1153 53.57 28.44 -14.09
C TYR A 1153 54.66 29.22 -13.34
N ALA A 1154 54.87 30.48 -13.73
CA ALA A 1154 55.78 31.39 -13.05
C ALA A 1154 55.38 31.71 -11.60
N ASP A 1155 54.07 31.65 -11.29
CA ASP A 1155 53.49 32.05 -10.00
C ASP A 1155 53.15 30.86 -9.10
N PHE A 1156 53.60 29.65 -9.47
CA PHE A 1156 53.55 28.47 -8.61
C PHE A 1156 54.35 28.71 -7.31
N LYS A 1157 53.93 28.07 -6.22
CA LYS A 1157 54.57 28.16 -4.89
C LYS A 1157 55.65 27.09 -4.72
#